data_AF-A0A4Q9L797-F1
#
_entry.id   AF-A0A4Q9L797-F1
#
_cell.length_a   1.000
_cell.length_b   1.000
_cell.length_c   1.000
_cell.angle_alpha   90.00
_cell.angle_beta   90.00
_cell.angle_gamma   90.00
#
_symmetry.space_group_name_H-M   'P 1'
#
loop_
_entity.id
_entity.type
_entity.pdbx_description
1 polymer ?
#
loop_
_entity_poly.entity_id
_entity_poly.type
_entity_poly.pdbx_seq_one_letter_code
_entity_poly.pdbx_strand_id
1 'polypeptide(L)'
;MATFSIEDFKKENFNELVLINDKLKIDFDNLDETKKNLTRLITELDDLRQAIFFKKEKMKNELNKKEIKTVKENIELLTKNIENLKLNHVDCFKEIIDTKKHLDELKLMQRIINLVCDIKKREFEKIENAIKNEDFETLRFLCFAFKTLRDISNFDNESLTENISNYNKKIEKMITETFERAIVEKNRTLLRHSYVCFMEMDKSKYIIKNYMQSLDLFKLKVSEYNHEIPKKIDLDFYENENNPFFIFISKIRKYYDDELSDIESIFPNHLEVIEIINKRIFQDLIQTELENFMKFEDSFLFLMNLKSSYIKVKELQKFILSIYEESIGNTLVDDIFEDYVLNAIRKEETAFEEVFQILVNKKKPKNNYILLNESIYNSNFEYKEIFAKLLCIINFFMERAEILNYSEKNIDEILTFFISKLHRLIEIVINTFSGTETLKLCNLLSYLFLIFSNFFSSFPRKSHLSENFKSFVDDKIQEIIDTRFKISERKVKGLIKAQTMKEYYDEAVNTISIKKITCFLKDENIILNETIPGKNTKDFLTLLLDKIYICYYKHILSLKFTPKKAKILVNDIKYLQKFIKDINLIEVFENYEYFTEVCELIAVDKNDIIMFTTGMFHKIPRNELKKILKCREDYHEIKQSVLEADAYS
;
A
#
# COMPACT_ATOMS: atom_id res chain seq x y z
N MET A 1 32.29 -14.17 46.68
CA MET A 1 32.60 -13.10 45.71
C MET A 1 31.74 -11.90 46.05
N ALA A 2 32.35 -10.71 46.09
CA ALA A 2 31.85 -9.56 46.82
C ALA A 2 30.77 -8.77 46.05
N THR A 3 29.55 -8.69 46.58
CA THR A 3 28.46 -7.84 46.08
C THR A 3 28.79 -6.36 46.26
N PHE A 4 28.26 -5.48 45.41
CA PHE A 4 28.36 -4.03 45.63
C PHE A 4 27.51 -3.62 46.83
N SER A 5 28.12 -2.91 47.80
CA SER A 5 27.40 -2.35 48.94
C SER A 5 27.41 -0.82 48.87
N ILE A 6 26.39 -0.18 49.44
CA ILE A 6 26.31 1.29 49.50
C ILE A 6 27.49 1.90 50.29
N GLU A 7 28.12 1.12 51.18
CA GLU A 7 29.29 1.56 51.95
C GLU A 7 30.55 1.68 51.09
N ASP A 8 30.65 0.95 49.99
CA ASP A 8 31.78 1.03 49.05
C ASP A 8 31.87 2.40 48.37
N PHE A 9 30.74 3.09 48.19
CA PHE A 9 30.63 4.42 47.58
C PHE A 9 30.83 5.58 48.57
N LYS A 10 30.99 5.30 49.86
CA LYS A 10 31.16 6.33 50.92
C LYS A 10 32.62 6.58 51.31
N LYS A 11 33.58 5.87 50.70
CA LYS A 11 35.00 6.05 51.01
C LYS A 11 35.49 7.40 50.47
N GLU A 12 36.25 8.15 51.27
CA GLU A 12 36.68 9.52 50.96
C GLU A 12 37.48 9.66 49.65
N ASN A 13 38.06 8.57 49.13
CA ASN A 13 38.78 8.51 47.86
C ASN A 13 38.12 7.49 46.90
N PHE A 14 36.86 7.72 46.55
CA PHE A 14 36.11 6.87 45.64
C PHE A 14 36.66 6.98 44.20
N ASN A 15 37.12 5.86 43.63
CA ASN A 15 37.53 5.75 42.23
C ASN A 15 36.77 4.61 41.55
N GLU A 16 35.91 4.97 40.59
CA GLU A 16 35.01 4.05 39.87
C GLU A 16 35.76 2.94 39.14
N LEU A 17 36.91 3.25 38.54
CA LEU A 17 37.69 2.28 37.76
C LEU A 17 38.34 1.22 38.64
N VAL A 18 38.75 1.59 39.85
CA VAL A 18 39.38 0.64 40.80
C VAL A 18 38.33 -0.32 41.36
N LEU A 19 37.13 0.16 41.70
CA LEU A 19 36.06 -0.68 42.22
C LEU A 19 35.53 -1.67 41.18
N ILE A 20 35.42 -1.24 39.91
CA ILE A 20 35.02 -2.09 38.79
C ILE A 20 36.08 -3.17 38.56
N ASN A 21 37.37 -2.79 38.51
CA ASN A 21 38.47 -3.73 38.28
C ASN A 21 38.67 -4.74 39.42
N ASP A 22 38.44 -4.36 40.67
CA ASP A 22 38.54 -5.27 41.82
C ASP A 22 37.42 -6.33 41.85
N LYS A 23 36.29 -6.06 41.17
CA LYS A 23 35.09 -6.90 41.15
C LYS A 23 34.96 -7.71 39.85
N LEU A 24 35.55 -7.24 38.75
CA LEU A 24 35.60 -7.93 37.48
C LEU A 24 36.77 -8.94 37.45
N LYS A 25 36.45 -10.22 37.65
CA LYS A 25 37.34 -11.31 37.24
C LYS A 25 37.08 -11.64 35.78
N ILE A 26 38.03 -11.26 34.92
CA ILE A 26 38.07 -11.67 33.51
C ILE A 26 38.88 -12.97 33.47
N ASP A 27 38.21 -14.07 33.14
CA ASP A 27 38.86 -15.35 32.92
C ASP A 27 39.01 -15.57 31.43
N PHE A 28 40.25 -15.46 30.93
CA PHE A 28 40.54 -15.45 29.49
C PHE A 28 40.37 -16.84 28.85
N ASP A 29 40.29 -17.90 29.65
CA ASP A 29 40.13 -19.28 29.19
C ASP A 29 38.66 -19.71 29.08
N ASN A 30 37.70 -18.95 29.65
CA ASN A 30 36.27 -19.27 29.61
C ASN A 30 35.39 -18.02 29.39
N LEU A 31 35.17 -17.67 28.12
CA LEU A 31 34.43 -16.47 27.69
C LEU A 31 32.96 -16.44 28.15
N ASP A 32 32.29 -17.60 28.27
CA ASP A 32 30.88 -17.66 28.69
C ASP A 32 30.71 -17.33 30.18
N GLU A 33 31.70 -17.69 31.01
CA GLU A 33 31.70 -17.37 32.44
C GLU A 33 31.99 -15.88 32.66
N THR A 34 32.89 -15.31 31.86
CA THR A 34 33.14 -13.85 31.83
C THR A 34 31.89 -13.07 31.40
N LYS A 35 31.16 -13.56 30.39
CA LYS A 35 29.90 -12.93 29.95
C LYS A 35 28.81 -13.02 31.02
N LYS A 36 28.66 -14.17 31.70
CA LYS A 36 27.74 -14.30 32.85
C LYS A 36 28.10 -13.35 33.99
N ASN A 37 29.38 -13.20 34.29
CA ASN A 37 29.85 -12.29 35.34
C ASN A 37 29.55 -10.83 34.98
N LEU A 38 29.79 -10.41 33.73
CA LEU A 38 29.44 -9.07 33.24
C LEU A 38 27.94 -8.78 33.32
N THR A 39 27.09 -9.69 32.84
CA THR A 39 25.63 -9.50 32.88
C THR A 39 25.12 -9.43 34.32
N ARG A 40 25.70 -10.23 35.22
CA ARG A 40 25.41 -10.18 36.65
C ARG A 40 25.84 -8.85 37.29
N LEU A 41 26.99 -8.33 36.89
CA LEU A 41 27.52 -7.05 37.38
C LEU A 41 26.64 -5.88 36.94
N ILE A 42 26.14 -5.92 35.70
CA ILE A 42 25.18 -4.94 35.18
C ILE A 42 23.87 -4.99 35.96
N THR A 43 23.35 -6.20 36.24
CA THR A 43 22.11 -6.34 37.02
C THR A 43 22.29 -5.86 38.47
N GLU A 44 23.42 -6.15 39.11
CA GLU A 44 23.72 -5.65 40.47
C GLU A 44 23.84 -4.11 40.50
N LEU A 45 24.35 -3.47 39.43
CA LEU A 45 24.41 -2.01 39.31
C LEU A 45 23.02 -1.39 39.09
N ASP A 46 22.16 -2.02 38.30
CA ASP A 46 20.78 -1.56 38.10
C ASP A 46 19.94 -1.71 39.37
N ASP A 47 20.11 -2.79 40.14
CA ASP A 47 19.45 -2.98 41.43
C ASP A 47 19.86 -1.90 42.44
N LEU A 48 21.15 -1.54 42.47
CA LEU A 48 21.64 -0.43 43.31
C LEU A 48 21.09 0.93 42.86
N ARG A 49 20.99 1.15 41.54
CA ARG A 49 20.40 2.37 40.99
C ARG A 49 18.94 2.51 41.42
N GLN A 50 18.17 1.43 41.36
CA GLN A 50 16.78 1.40 41.83
C GLN A 50 16.70 1.62 43.35
N ALA A 51 17.57 0.97 44.15
CA ALA A 51 17.61 1.15 45.59
C ALA A 51 17.95 2.59 45.99
N ILE A 52 18.88 3.25 45.27
CA ILE A 52 19.21 4.66 45.47
C ILE A 52 18.02 5.54 45.11
N PHE A 53 17.34 5.25 44.00
CA PHE A 53 16.13 5.97 43.61
C PHE A 53 15.05 5.89 44.69
N PHE A 54 14.71 4.69 45.16
CA PHE A 54 13.74 4.49 46.25
C PHE A 54 14.17 5.15 47.56
N LYS A 55 15.46 5.13 47.91
CA LYS A 55 15.95 5.80 49.12
C LYS A 55 15.91 7.32 48.98
N LYS A 56 16.19 7.86 47.78
CA LYS A 56 16.08 9.29 47.46
C LYS A 56 14.62 9.73 47.49
N GLU A 57 13.71 8.91 46.97
CA GLU A 57 12.26 9.17 47.00
C GLU A 57 11.69 9.04 48.41
N LYS A 58 12.13 8.04 49.19
CA LYS A 58 11.77 7.91 50.61
C LYS A 58 12.30 9.07 51.44
N MET A 59 13.56 9.49 51.24
CA MET A 59 14.10 10.70 51.89
C MET A 59 13.34 11.94 51.44
N LYS A 60 13.01 12.09 50.15
CA LYS A 60 12.18 13.21 49.65
C LYS A 60 10.79 13.19 50.28
N ASN A 61 10.17 12.02 50.47
CA ASN A 61 8.88 11.87 51.13
C ASN A 61 8.94 12.06 52.65
N GLU A 62 10.04 11.69 53.31
CA GLU A 62 10.27 11.95 54.74
C GLU A 62 10.63 13.43 54.99
N LEU A 63 11.37 14.06 54.07
CA LEU A 63 11.68 15.50 54.07
C LEU A 63 10.38 16.28 53.81
N ASN A 64 9.60 15.90 52.79
CA ASN A 64 8.28 16.47 52.53
C ASN A 64 7.33 16.23 53.71
N LYS A 65 7.33 15.08 54.39
CA LYS A 65 6.46 14.86 55.57
C LYS A 65 6.91 15.65 56.81
N LYS A 66 8.22 15.82 57.03
CA LYS A 66 8.75 16.68 58.10
C LYS A 66 8.49 18.16 57.79
N GLU A 67 8.78 18.60 56.58
CA GLU A 67 8.46 19.94 56.08
C GLU A 67 6.96 20.18 56.13
N ILE A 68 6.08 19.28 55.69
CA ILE A 68 4.61 19.49 55.77
C ILE A 68 4.12 19.59 57.22
N LYS A 69 4.78 18.98 58.21
CA LYS A 69 4.37 19.08 59.62
C LYS A 69 4.80 20.40 60.26
N THR A 70 6.06 20.82 60.08
CA THR A 70 6.52 22.17 60.48
C THR A 70 5.89 23.27 59.64
N VAL A 71 5.61 23.03 58.36
CA VAL A 71 4.89 23.95 57.47
C VAL A 71 3.42 23.98 57.83
N LYS A 72 2.76 22.91 58.27
CA LYS A 72 1.39 23.02 58.80
C LYS A 72 1.32 23.80 60.10
N GLU A 73 2.23 23.55 61.04
CA GLU A 73 2.29 24.31 62.29
C GLU A 73 2.67 25.78 62.03
N ASN A 74 3.63 26.04 61.13
CA ASN A 74 3.97 27.39 60.70
C ASN A 74 2.89 28.03 59.83
N ILE A 75 2.12 27.28 59.04
CA ILE A 75 0.96 27.76 58.28
C ILE A 75 -0.18 28.05 59.24
N GLU A 76 -0.44 27.25 60.28
CA GLU A 76 -1.45 27.58 61.29
C GLU A 76 -1.03 28.83 62.09
N LEU A 77 0.25 28.96 62.46
CA LEU A 77 0.79 30.16 63.08
C LEU A 77 0.75 31.37 62.12
N LEU A 78 1.11 31.20 60.84
CA LEU A 78 1.05 32.22 59.80
C LEU A 78 -0.38 32.59 59.47
N THR A 79 -1.32 31.65 59.43
CA THR A 79 -2.73 31.90 59.14
C THR A 79 -3.34 32.67 60.29
N LYS A 80 -3.01 32.30 61.54
CA LYS A 80 -3.39 33.07 62.73
C LYS A 80 -2.73 34.47 62.76
N ASN A 81 -1.50 34.61 62.26
CA ASN A 81 -0.83 35.90 62.11
C ASN A 81 -1.39 36.72 60.93
N ILE A 82 -1.81 36.08 59.84
CA ILE A 82 -2.43 36.67 58.65
C ILE A 82 -3.86 37.13 58.95
N GLU A 83 -4.63 36.35 59.72
CA GLU A 83 -5.96 36.74 60.21
C GLU A 83 -5.88 37.93 61.19
N ASN A 84 -4.79 38.04 61.96
CA ASN A 84 -4.52 39.18 62.83
C ASN A 84 -3.88 40.38 62.10
N LEU A 85 -3.29 40.16 60.92
CA LEU A 85 -2.85 41.23 60.03
C LEU A 85 -4.08 41.81 59.35
N LYS A 86 -4.59 42.93 59.89
CA LYS A 86 -5.54 43.78 59.16
C LYS A 86 -4.86 44.27 57.88
N LEU A 87 -5.04 43.55 56.77
CA LEU A 87 -4.56 43.89 55.42
C LEU A 87 -5.38 45.03 54.81
N ASN A 88 -5.56 46.13 55.54
CA ASN A 88 -6.24 47.33 55.07
C ASN A 88 -5.44 48.07 53.96
N HIS A 89 -4.28 47.55 53.56
CA HIS A 89 -3.36 48.15 52.59
C HIS A 89 -3.09 47.29 51.33
N VAL A 90 -3.65 46.09 51.20
CA VAL A 90 -3.48 45.29 49.95
C VAL A 90 -4.25 45.92 48.80
N ASP A 91 -5.43 46.49 49.09
CA ASP A 91 -6.15 47.34 48.14
C ASP A 91 -5.29 48.56 47.76
N CYS A 92 -4.58 49.16 48.71
CA CYS A 92 -3.60 50.23 48.41
C CYS A 92 -2.45 49.75 47.52
N PHE A 93 -2.00 48.49 47.56
CA PHE A 93 -0.97 47.98 46.64
C PHE A 93 -1.48 47.73 45.22
N LYS A 94 -2.74 47.28 45.07
CA LYS A 94 -3.42 47.30 43.77
C LYS A 94 -3.55 48.72 43.26
N GLU A 95 -4.00 49.65 44.10
CA GLU A 95 -4.04 51.08 43.77
C GLU A 95 -2.64 51.63 43.45
N ILE A 96 -1.56 51.18 44.11
CA ILE A 96 -0.16 51.58 43.82
C ILE A 96 0.32 50.99 42.50
N ILE A 97 -0.01 49.73 42.19
CA ILE A 97 0.35 49.11 40.90
C ILE A 97 -0.44 49.76 39.76
N ASP A 98 -1.73 50.04 39.98
CA ASP A 98 -2.58 50.70 39.00
C ASP A 98 -2.20 52.19 38.88
N THR A 99 -1.85 52.88 39.97
CA THR A 99 -1.25 54.23 39.87
C THR A 99 0.13 54.18 39.26
N LYS A 100 0.95 53.15 39.45
CA LYS A 100 2.24 52.99 38.75
C LYS A 100 2.04 52.75 37.25
N LYS A 101 1.09 51.88 36.85
CA LYS A 101 0.70 51.71 35.45
C LYS A 101 0.20 53.03 34.86
N HIS A 102 -0.69 53.74 35.56
CA HIS A 102 -1.14 55.06 35.16
C HIS A 102 0.01 56.09 35.12
N LEU A 103 0.99 56.01 36.02
CA LEU A 103 2.13 56.91 36.04
C LEU A 103 3.10 56.59 34.89
N ASP A 104 3.26 55.33 34.53
CA ASP A 104 4.02 54.88 33.36
C ASP A 104 3.29 55.26 32.05
N GLU A 105 1.95 55.15 32.01
CA GLU A 105 1.11 55.68 30.92
C GLU A 105 1.21 57.20 30.81
N LEU A 106 1.19 57.93 31.93
CA LEU A 106 1.35 59.39 31.97
C LEU A 106 2.76 59.80 31.52
N LYS A 107 3.81 59.07 31.89
CA LYS A 107 5.17 59.29 31.38
C LYS A 107 5.25 59.04 29.88
N LEU A 108 4.61 57.98 29.39
CA LEU A 108 4.54 57.67 27.96
C LEU A 108 3.77 58.76 27.20
N MET A 109 2.61 59.19 27.71
CA MET A 109 1.84 60.32 27.19
C MET A 109 2.65 61.61 27.21
N GLN A 110 3.38 61.89 28.29
CA GLN A 110 4.26 63.06 28.38
C GLN A 110 5.36 63.02 27.31
N ARG A 111 6.00 61.86 27.09
CA ARG A 111 7.00 61.70 26.03
C ARG A 111 6.38 61.88 24.63
N ILE A 112 5.17 61.37 24.39
CA ILE A 112 4.44 61.55 23.12
C ILE A 112 4.05 63.02 22.93
N ILE A 113 3.52 63.69 23.96
CA ILE A 113 3.15 65.11 23.92
C ILE A 113 4.38 65.97 23.61
N ASN A 114 5.52 65.71 24.26
CA ASN A 114 6.78 66.39 23.96
C ASN A 114 7.21 66.19 22.50
N LEU A 115 7.14 64.96 21.99
CA LEU A 115 7.42 64.67 20.58
C LEU A 115 6.49 65.44 19.62
N VAL A 116 5.19 65.47 19.92
CA VAL A 116 4.20 66.22 19.11
C VAL A 116 4.45 67.73 19.19
N CYS A 117 4.83 68.26 20.35
CA CYS A 117 5.21 69.65 20.52
C CYS A 117 6.47 70.00 19.72
N ASP A 118 7.48 69.14 19.73
CA ASP A 118 8.72 69.33 18.96
C ASP A 118 8.45 69.31 17.45
N ILE A 119 7.57 68.40 16.99
CA ILE A 119 7.08 68.35 15.60
C ILE A 119 6.32 69.63 15.22
N LYS A 120 5.40 70.11 16.08
CA LYS A 120 4.62 71.34 15.83
C LYS A 120 5.49 72.61 15.83
N LYS A 121 6.53 72.65 16.65
CA LYS A 121 7.50 73.77 16.74
C LYS A 121 8.56 73.75 15.64
N ARG A 122 8.55 72.73 14.76
CA ARG A 122 9.55 72.52 13.70
C ARG A 122 10.98 72.33 14.23
N GLU A 123 11.15 71.84 15.46
CA GLU A 123 12.45 71.55 16.08
C GLU A 123 12.98 70.17 15.64
N PHE A 124 13.03 69.97 14.32
CA PHE A 124 13.35 68.68 13.71
C PHE A 124 14.79 68.21 13.99
N GLU A 125 15.71 69.11 14.32
CA GLU A 125 17.09 68.78 14.71
C GLU A 125 17.17 67.89 15.96
N LYS A 126 16.23 68.04 16.90
CA LYS A 126 16.19 67.21 18.12
C LYS A 126 15.79 65.76 17.82
N ILE A 127 14.86 65.60 16.88
CA ILE A 127 14.40 64.29 16.39
C ILE A 127 15.53 63.64 15.58
N GLU A 128 16.22 64.39 14.72
CA GLU A 128 17.37 63.88 13.98
C GLU A 128 18.55 63.49 14.88
N ASN A 129 18.82 64.24 15.95
CA ASN A 129 19.86 63.88 16.93
C ASN A 129 19.48 62.64 17.75
N ALA A 130 18.20 62.49 18.11
CA ALA A 130 17.71 61.29 18.78
C ALA A 130 17.81 60.04 17.89
N ILE A 131 17.58 60.19 16.58
CA ILE A 131 17.78 59.13 15.59
C ILE A 131 19.28 58.77 15.46
N LYS A 132 20.17 59.77 15.42
CA LYS A 132 21.63 59.58 15.28
C LYS A 132 22.33 58.94 16.48
N ASN A 133 21.75 59.02 17.68
CA ASN A 133 22.37 58.51 18.91
C ASN A 133 22.24 56.99 19.09
N GLU A 134 21.53 56.29 18.19
CA GLU A 134 21.39 54.82 18.12
C GLU A 134 20.94 54.11 19.43
N ASP A 135 20.40 54.83 20.42
CA ASP A 135 19.90 54.21 21.66
C ASP A 135 18.63 53.37 21.41
N PHE A 136 18.67 52.10 21.80
CA PHE A 136 17.61 51.12 21.51
C PHE A 136 16.25 51.52 22.08
N GLU A 137 16.19 51.92 23.35
CA GLU A 137 14.93 52.28 24.02
C GLU A 137 14.35 53.57 23.43
N THR A 138 15.20 54.51 23.02
CA THR A 138 14.80 55.73 22.33
C THR A 138 14.25 55.43 20.93
N LEU A 139 14.91 54.56 20.16
CA LEU A 139 14.44 54.16 18.82
C LEU A 139 13.15 53.37 18.87
N ARG A 140 13.03 52.41 19.79
CA ARG A 140 11.80 51.64 20.02
C ARG A 140 10.63 52.56 20.37
N PHE A 141 10.86 53.53 21.26
CA PHE A 141 9.87 54.54 21.61
C PHE A 141 9.46 55.40 20.40
N LEU A 142 10.40 55.84 19.57
CA LEU A 142 10.11 56.62 18.37
C LEU A 142 9.29 55.82 17.35
N CYS A 143 9.64 54.54 17.11
CA CYS A 143 8.89 53.62 16.26
C CYS A 143 7.42 53.48 16.70
N PHE A 144 7.22 53.24 18.00
CA PHE A 144 5.89 53.17 18.61
C PHE A 144 5.13 54.51 18.45
N ALA A 145 5.76 55.63 18.83
CA ALA A 145 5.13 56.95 18.82
C ALA A 145 4.75 57.41 17.40
N PHE A 146 5.61 57.23 16.40
CA PHE A 146 5.31 57.62 15.02
C PHE A 146 4.19 56.76 14.41
N LYS A 147 4.11 55.46 14.74
CA LYS A 147 2.97 54.62 14.36
C LYS A 147 1.68 55.12 14.99
N THR A 148 1.65 55.31 16.31
CA THR A 148 0.47 55.79 17.03
C THR A 148 -0.02 57.14 16.50
N LEU A 149 0.90 58.06 16.17
CA LEU A 149 0.56 59.35 15.58
C LEU A 149 0.00 59.24 14.16
N ARG A 150 0.44 58.26 13.37
CA ARG A 150 -0.10 57.96 12.04
C ARG A 150 -1.49 57.34 12.11
N ASP A 151 -1.75 56.48 13.08
CA ASP A 151 -3.03 55.78 13.19
C ASP A 151 -4.14 56.67 13.80
N ILE A 152 -3.76 57.70 14.57
CA ILE A 152 -4.68 58.70 15.16
C ILE A 152 -5.03 59.84 14.16
N SER A 153 -4.31 59.99 13.06
CA SER A 153 -4.37 61.22 12.26
C SER A 153 -5.60 61.36 11.36
N ASN A 154 -6.59 62.13 11.82
CA ASN A 154 -7.25 63.18 11.03
C ASN A 154 -6.47 64.50 11.23
N PHE A 155 -5.25 64.60 10.71
CA PHE A 155 -4.52 65.86 10.72
C PHE A 155 -4.89 66.67 9.47
N ASP A 156 -5.55 67.82 9.63
CA ASP A 156 -5.91 68.77 8.54
C ASP A 156 -4.70 69.45 7.85
N ASN A 157 -3.47 68.96 8.07
CA ASN A 157 -2.23 69.55 7.57
C ASN A 157 -1.39 68.50 6.82
N GLU A 158 -1.50 68.49 5.49
CA GLU A 158 -0.75 67.58 4.58
C GLU A 158 0.77 67.60 4.81
N SER A 159 1.33 68.76 5.17
CA SER A 159 2.77 68.92 5.44
C SER A 159 3.26 68.19 6.70
N LEU A 160 2.40 67.97 7.70
CA LEU A 160 2.78 67.27 8.94
C LEU A 160 2.74 65.76 8.74
N THR A 161 1.74 65.27 8.01
CA THR A 161 1.64 63.86 7.59
C THR A 161 2.80 63.47 6.67
N GLU A 162 3.20 64.33 5.74
CA GLU A 162 4.37 64.11 4.88
C GLU A 162 5.68 64.06 5.69
N ASN A 163 5.85 64.97 6.66
CA ASN A 163 7.05 64.99 7.51
C ASN A 163 7.15 63.77 8.43
N ILE A 164 6.06 63.35 9.09
CA ILE A 164 6.02 62.12 9.89
C ILE A 164 6.35 60.90 9.01
N SER A 165 5.81 60.84 7.80
CA SER A 165 6.13 59.79 6.82
C SER A 165 7.62 59.78 6.43
N ASN A 166 8.23 60.95 6.24
CA ASN A 166 9.65 61.09 5.91
C ASN A 166 10.57 60.65 7.07
N TYR A 167 10.26 60.99 8.32
CA TYR A 167 11.04 60.54 9.47
C TYR A 167 10.85 59.04 9.74
N ASN A 168 9.64 58.52 9.54
CA ASN A 168 9.38 57.09 9.61
C ASN A 168 10.23 56.32 8.59
N LYS A 169 10.32 56.81 7.34
CA LYS A 169 11.21 56.25 6.31
C LYS A 169 12.69 56.34 6.68
N LYS A 170 13.14 57.45 7.29
CA LYS A 170 14.53 57.62 7.77
C LYS A 170 14.86 56.59 8.86
N ILE A 171 13.97 56.40 9.84
CA ILE A 171 14.13 55.42 10.93
C ILE A 171 14.12 54.00 10.37
N GLU A 172 13.21 53.68 9.46
CA GLU A 172 13.16 52.38 8.78
C GLU A 172 14.47 52.07 8.04
N LYS A 173 14.99 53.05 7.30
CA LYS A 173 16.25 52.90 6.57
C LYS A 173 17.42 52.63 7.53
N MET A 174 17.52 53.42 8.60
CA MET A 174 18.59 53.29 9.59
C MET A 174 18.55 51.94 10.33
N ILE A 175 17.37 51.51 10.76
CA ILE A 175 17.22 50.20 11.44
C ILE A 175 17.50 49.07 10.45
N THR A 176 17.11 49.19 9.17
CA THR A 176 17.43 48.19 8.13
C THR A 176 18.94 48.10 7.89
N GLU A 177 19.64 49.23 7.74
CA GLU A 177 21.10 49.29 7.61
C GLU A 177 21.81 48.72 8.86
N THR A 178 21.25 48.95 10.05
CA THR A 178 21.79 48.39 11.30
C THR A 178 21.53 46.89 11.41
N PHE A 179 20.39 46.40 10.93
CA PHE A 179 20.09 44.98 10.85
C PHE A 179 21.01 44.26 9.85
N GLU A 180 21.24 44.83 8.67
CA GLU A 180 22.16 44.29 7.66
C GLU A 180 23.61 44.24 8.19
N ARG A 181 24.08 45.30 8.86
CA ARG A 181 25.38 45.28 9.56
C ARG A 181 25.44 44.19 10.62
N ALA A 182 24.41 44.08 11.46
CA ALA A 182 24.35 43.09 12.53
C ALA A 182 24.34 41.64 12.02
N ILE A 183 23.80 41.40 10.82
CA ILE A 183 23.89 40.08 10.15
C ILE A 183 25.36 39.76 9.83
N VAL A 184 26.07 40.69 9.19
CA VAL A 184 27.48 40.50 8.80
C VAL A 184 28.38 40.31 10.03
N GLU A 185 28.13 41.06 11.10
CA GLU A 185 28.87 40.98 12.37
C GLU A 185 28.46 39.80 13.26
N LYS A 186 27.41 39.04 12.91
CA LYS A 186 26.80 37.97 13.70
C LYS A 186 26.38 38.41 15.13
N ASN A 187 25.97 39.68 15.29
CA ASN A 187 25.59 40.24 16.58
C ASN A 187 24.10 40.01 16.90
N ARG A 188 23.81 38.94 17.64
CA ARG A 188 22.45 38.48 17.97
C ARG A 188 21.61 39.52 18.73
N THR A 189 22.23 40.29 19.62
CA THR A 189 21.55 41.30 20.43
C THR A 189 21.04 42.46 19.57
N LEU A 190 21.87 42.94 18.63
CA LEU A 190 21.48 43.98 17.69
C LEU A 190 20.40 43.51 16.71
N LEU A 191 20.44 42.24 16.29
CA LEU A 191 19.38 41.65 15.46
C LEU A 191 18.04 41.63 16.20
N ARG A 192 18.03 41.18 17.46
CA ARG A 192 16.84 41.18 18.32
C ARG A 192 16.28 42.58 18.52
N HIS A 193 17.15 43.55 18.81
CA HIS A 193 16.76 44.94 19.00
C HIS A 193 16.10 45.54 17.75
N SER A 194 16.73 45.39 16.59
CA SER A 194 16.18 45.85 15.31
C SER A 194 14.84 45.19 14.97
N TYR A 195 14.68 43.89 15.24
CA TYR A 195 13.42 43.18 15.04
C TYR A 195 12.30 43.71 15.96
N VAL A 196 12.59 43.91 17.25
CA VAL A 196 11.62 44.46 18.20
C VAL A 196 11.16 45.87 17.78
N CYS A 197 12.06 46.73 17.32
CA CYS A 197 11.68 48.04 16.78
C CYS A 197 10.72 47.94 15.58
N PHE A 198 10.93 46.97 14.67
CA PHE A 198 10.02 46.73 13.55
C PHE A 198 8.70 46.05 13.95
N MET A 199 8.68 45.28 15.04
CA MET A 199 7.42 44.77 15.62
C MET A 199 6.55 45.94 16.09
N GLU A 200 7.12 46.93 16.77
CA GLU A 200 6.37 48.13 17.19
C GLU A 200 5.80 48.92 15.98
N MET A 201 6.38 48.77 14.79
CA MET A 201 5.92 49.42 13.54
C MET A 201 4.97 48.58 12.68
N ASP A 202 4.58 47.37 13.11
CA ASP A 202 3.86 46.35 12.30
C ASP A 202 4.58 45.95 11.00
N LYS A 203 5.91 46.09 10.96
CA LYS A 203 6.74 45.76 9.78
C LYS A 203 7.63 44.53 9.99
N SER A 204 7.42 43.75 11.04
CA SER A 204 8.22 42.56 11.39
C SER A 204 8.45 41.59 10.23
N LYS A 205 7.44 41.38 9.36
CA LYS A 205 7.54 40.54 8.15
C LYS A 205 8.63 40.98 7.16
N TYR A 206 8.93 42.29 7.10
CA TYR A 206 9.98 42.82 6.22
C TYR A 206 11.38 42.43 6.71
N ILE A 207 11.64 42.55 8.01
CA ILE A 207 12.92 42.13 8.60
C ILE A 207 13.10 40.62 8.49
N ILE A 208 12.04 39.83 8.69
CA ILE A 208 12.09 38.38 8.49
C ILE A 208 12.49 38.07 7.04
N LYS A 209 11.91 38.77 6.05
CA LYS A 209 12.28 38.60 4.64
C LYS A 209 13.74 38.96 4.36
N ASN A 210 14.25 40.06 4.93
CA ASN A 210 15.64 40.46 4.76
C ASN A 210 16.60 39.45 5.42
N TYR A 211 16.26 38.96 6.61
CA TYR A 211 16.99 37.89 7.28
C TYR A 211 17.06 36.63 6.41
N MET A 212 15.94 36.18 5.85
CA MET A 212 15.90 35.02 4.96
C MET A 212 16.78 35.21 3.71
N GLN A 213 16.73 36.39 3.07
CA GLN A 213 17.55 36.69 1.90
C GLN A 213 19.06 36.75 2.22
N SER A 214 19.39 37.03 3.47
CA SER A 214 20.78 37.06 3.94
C SER A 214 21.37 35.65 4.11
N LEU A 215 20.54 34.65 4.41
CA LEU A 215 20.96 33.25 4.57
C LEU A 215 21.51 32.72 3.24
N ASP A 216 22.68 32.08 3.31
CA ASP A 216 23.33 31.51 2.13
C ASP A 216 22.51 30.36 1.51
N LEU A 217 21.64 29.75 2.31
CA LEU A 217 20.67 28.76 1.85
C LEU A 217 19.81 29.24 0.67
N PHE A 218 19.30 30.48 0.72
CA PHE A 218 18.44 31.03 -0.35
C PHE A 218 19.23 31.56 -1.55
N LYS A 219 20.57 31.55 -1.49
CA LYS A 219 21.46 31.92 -2.61
C LYS A 219 21.96 30.68 -3.36
N LEU A 220 21.60 29.47 -2.93
CA LEU A 220 21.95 28.25 -3.62
C LEU A 220 21.37 28.26 -5.04
N LYS A 221 22.24 28.07 -6.03
CA LYS A 221 21.81 27.92 -7.42
C LYS A 221 21.14 26.56 -7.59
N VAL A 222 20.03 26.56 -8.32
CA VAL A 222 19.34 25.36 -8.79
C VAL A 222 20.33 24.49 -9.56
N SER A 223 20.36 23.19 -9.25
CA SER A 223 21.26 22.27 -9.92
C SER A 223 20.72 21.92 -11.31
N GLU A 224 21.58 21.96 -12.33
CA GLU A 224 21.27 21.33 -13.62
C GLU A 224 21.54 19.83 -13.51
N TYR A 225 20.50 19.03 -13.75
CA TYR A 225 20.56 17.58 -13.64
C TYR A 225 20.84 16.94 -15.00
N ASN A 226 21.92 16.18 -15.10
CA ASN A 226 22.13 15.28 -16.23
C ASN A 226 21.30 14.01 -16.00
N HIS A 227 20.13 13.93 -16.65
CA HIS A 227 19.28 12.74 -16.64
C HIS A 227 19.83 11.64 -17.57
N GLU A 228 21.07 11.20 -17.35
CA GLU A 228 21.56 10.02 -18.06
C GLU A 228 20.77 8.80 -17.60
N ILE A 229 19.99 8.24 -18.52
CA ILE A 229 19.19 7.04 -18.25
C ILE A 229 20.16 5.86 -18.07
N PRO A 230 20.14 5.17 -16.92
CA PRO A 230 20.98 4.01 -16.70
C PRO A 230 20.75 2.95 -17.78
N LYS A 231 21.82 2.36 -18.32
CA LYS A 231 21.73 1.28 -19.33
C LYS A 231 21.00 0.03 -18.83
N LYS A 232 20.93 -0.14 -17.52
CA LYS A 232 20.21 -1.20 -16.81
C LYS A 232 19.50 -0.58 -15.60
N ILE A 233 18.24 -0.92 -15.42
CA ILE A 233 17.41 -0.45 -14.30
C ILE A 233 16.96 -1.68 -13.53
N ASP A 234 17.48 -1.83 -12.31
CA ASP A 234 17.02 -2.86 -11.38
C ASP A 234 15.78 -2.35 -10.64
N LEU A 235 14.65 -3.02 -10.82
CA LEU A 235 13.39 -2.63 -10.19
C LEU A 235 13.28 -3.11 -8.74
N ASP A 236 14.02 -4.15 -8.36
CA ASP A 236 13.99 -4.71 -7.00
C ASP A 236 14.82 -3.87 -6.05
N PHE A 237 15.98 -3.39 -6.51
CA PHE A 237 16.98 -2.71 -5.68
C PHE A 237 17.40 -1.34 -6.25
N TYR A 238 16.46 -0.59 -6.83
CA TYR A 238 16.80 0.73 -7.37
C TYR A 238 17.29 1.68 -6.26
N GLU A 239 18.61 1.87 -6.18
CA GLU A 239 19.26 2.90 -5.38
C GLU A 239 19.98 3.89 -6.29
N ASN A 240 19.58 5.16 -6.20
CA ASN A 240 20.31 6.24 -6.85
C ASN A 240 21.43 6.70 -5.90
N GLU A 241 22.54 5.94 -5.86
CA GLU A 241 23.66 6.12 -4.91
C GLU A 241 24.23 7.55 -4.89
N ASN A 242 24.18 8.26 -6.03
CA ASN A 242 24.62 9.64 -6.16
C ASN A 242 23.46 10.59 -6.47
N ASN A 243 22.34 10.46 -5.75
CA ASN A 243 21.18 11.33 -5.94
C ASN A 243 21.51 12.79 -5.51
N PRO A 244 21.62 13.72 -6.47
CA PRO A 244 22.01 15.10 -6.17
C PRO A 244 20.92 15.88 -5.40
N PHE A 245 19.65 15.51 -5.55
CA PHE A 245 18.56 16.04 -4.72
C PHE A 245 18.74 15.61 -3.24
N PHE A 246 19.21 14.39 -2.97
CA PHE A 246 19.44 13.95 -1.59
C PHE A 246 20.60 14.69 -0.94
N ILE A 247 21.64 14.98 -1.73
CA ILE A 247 22.74 15.84 -1.28
C ILE A 247 22.20 17.24 -0.95
N PHE A 248 21.32 17.79 -1.78
CA PHE A 248 20.66 19.08 -1.50
C PHE A 248 19.85 19.07 -0.19
N ILE A 249 19.00 18.05 0.02
CA ILE A 249 18.25 17.89 1.28
C ILE A 249 19.20 17.76 2.49
N SER A 250 20.32 17.05 2.35
CA SER A 250 21.31 16.94 3.41
C SER A 250 22.00 18.27 3.75
N LYS A 251 22.18 19.16 2.75
CA LYS A 251 22.66 20.53 2.97
C LYS A 251 21.63 21.34 3.75
N ILE A 252 20.35 21.27 3.38
CA ILE A 252 19.27 21.94 4.12
C ILE A 252 19.29 21.49 5.58
N ARG A 253 19.39 20.19 5.84
CA ARG A 253 19.46 19.65 7.20
C ARG A 253 20.59 20.28 8.02
N LYS A 254 21.80 20.38 7.45
CA LYS A 254 22.94 21.03 8.11
C LYS A 254 22.68 22.50 8.43
N TYR A 255 22.01 23.23 7.54
CA TYR A 255 21.64 24.64 7.82
C TYR A 255 20.69 24.78 9.01
N TYR A 256 19.77 23.82 9.21
CA TYR A 256 18.93 23.81 10.41
C TYR A 256 19.76 23.56 11.68
N ASP A 257 20.71 22.62 11.64
CA ASP A 257 21.63 22.35 12.76
C ASP A 257 22.51 23.58 13.10
N ASP A 258 23.09 24.22 12.08
CA ASP A 258 24.15 25.23 12.25
C ASP A 258 23.62 26.66 12.46
N GLU A 259 22.62 27.10 11.67
CA GLU A 259 22.24 28.52 11.61
C GLU A 259 20.87 28.82 12.23
N LEU A 260 19.95 27.85 12.26
CA LEU A 260 18.58 28.05 12.75
C LEU A 260 18.37 27.52 14.18
N SER A 261 19.29 26.72 14.72
CA SER A 261 19.19 26.14 16.08
C SER A 261 19.00 27.20 17.19
N ASP A 262 19.53 28.41 17.02
CA ASP A 262 19.48 29.49 18.01
C ASP A 262 18.47 30.62 17.69
N ILE A 263 17.48 30.36 16.83
CA ILE A 263 16.56 31.40 16.32
C ILE A 263 15.74 32.09 17.43
N GLU A 264 15.50 31.43 18.56
CA GLU A 264 14.85 31.97 19.77
C GLU A 264 15.61 33.16 20.39
N SER A 265 16.93 33.16 20.25
CA SER A 265 17.78 34.24 20.78
C SER A 265 17.55 35.55 20.03
N ILE A 266 17.21 35.47 18.73
CA ILE A 266 17.02 36.61 17.83
C ILE A 266 15.55 37.05 17.81
N PHE A 267 14.61 36.11 17.73
CA PHE A 267 13.20 36.40 17.54
C PHE A 267 12.37 36.00 18.75
N PRO A 268 11.73 36.96 19.46
CA PRO A 268 10.78 36.66 20.53
C PRO A 268 9.62 35.74 20.09
N ASN A 269 9.06 35.96 18.89
CA ASN A 269 8.00 35.13 18.28
C ASN A 269 8.61 34.06 17.34
N HIS A 270 9.59 33.30 17.82
CA HIS A 270 10.37 32.37 16.99
C HIS A 270 9.51 31.34 16.24
N LEU A 271 8.43 30.81 16.83
CA LEU A 271 7.55 29.83 16.18
C LEU A 271 6.91 30.36 14.88
N GLU A 272 6.35 31.57 14.91
CA GLU A 272 5.76 32.22 13.72
C GLU A 272 6.83 32.49 12.65
N VAL A 273 8.05 32.84 13.07
CA VAL A 273 9.17 33.09 12.17
C VAL A 273 9.63 31.80 11.50
N ILE A 274 9.77 30.72 12.26
CA ILE A 274 10.12 29.39 11.75
C ILE A 274 9.06 28.90 10.75
N GLU A 275 7.77 29.09 11.03
CA GLU A 275 6.71 28.70 10.10
C GLU A 275 6.83 29.43 8.75
N ILE A 276 7.09 30.74 8.76
CA ILE A 276 7.32 31.53 7.55
C ILE A 276 8.57 31.05 6.80
N ILE A 277 9.65 30.75 7.53
CA ILE A 277 10.91 30.26 6.95
C ILE A 277 10.70 28.89 6.32
N ASN A 278 10.12 27.95 7.05
CA ASN A 278 9.83 26.59 6.59
C ASN A 278 8.97 26.64 5.33
N LYS A 279 7.88 27.42 5.34
CA LYS A 279 7.01 27.54 4.17
C LYS A 279 7.77 27.95 2.90
N ARG A 280 8.70 28.91 3.00
CA ARG A 280 9.52 29.30 1.84
C ARG A 280 10.61 28.30 1.50
N ILE A 281 11.24 27.63 2.47
CA ILE A 281 12.22 26.58 2.17
C ILE A 281 11.53 25.45 1.38
N PHE A 282 10.34 25.04 1.81
CA PHE A 282 9.57 24.00 1.16
C PHE A 282 9.08 24.44 -0.23
N GLN A 283 8.47 25.62 -0.36
CA GLN A 283 7.90 26.13 -1.63
C GLN A 283 8.94 26.69 -2.62
N ASP A 284 9.90 27.49 -2.17
CA ASP A 284 10.83 28.19 -3.08
C ASP A 284 12.05 27.32 -3.41
N LEU A 285 12.51 26.48 -2.47
CA LEU A 285 13.74 25.70 -2.62
C LEU A 285 13.48 24.22 -2.91
N ILE A 286 12.82 23.51 -2.00
CA ILE A 286 12.60 22.06 -2.13
C ILE A 286 11.73 21.76 -3.35
N GLN A 287 10.61 22.45 -3.52
CA GLN A 287 9.72 22.24 -4.67
C GLN A 287 10.43 22.58 -5.99
N THR A 288 11.13 23.72 -6.10
CA THR A 288 11.85 24.08 -7.33
C THR A 288 12.96 23.07 -7.67
N GLU A 289 13.70 22.60 -6.67
CA GLU A 289 14.75 21.61 -6.90
C GLU A 289 14.16 20.23 -7.26
N LEU A 290 13.04 19.85 -6.64
CA LEU A 290 12.29 18.65 -6.97
C LEU A 290 11.73 18.71 -8.39
N GLU A 291 11.15 19.83 -8.82
CA GLU A 291 10.65 20.05 -10.19
C GLU A 291 11.75 19.87 -11.24
N ASN A 292 12.98 20.33 -10.93
CA ASN A 292 14.12 20.13 -11.82
C ASN A 292 14.62 18.69 -11.81
N PHE A 293 14.63 18.05 -10.64
CA PHE A 293 15.06 16.66 -10.50
C PHE A 293 14.08 15.67 -11.15
N MET A 294 12.76 15.93 -11.09
CA MET A 294 11.72 15.01 -11.52
C MET A 294 11.45 15.01 -13.05
N LYS A 295 12.30 15.63 -13.87
CA LYS A 295 12.19 15.68 -15.35
C LYS A 295 12.55 14.37 -16.05
N PHE A 296 12.25 13.22 -15.45
CA PHE A 296 12.50 11.90 -16.04
C PHE A 296 11.41 11.52 -17.05
N GLU A 297 11.81 11.17 -18.26
CA GLU A 297 10.89 10.64 -19.28
C GLU A 297 10.44 9.21 -18.95
N ASP A 298 11.34 8.39 -18.41
CA ASP A 298 11.09 7.01 -18.02
C ASP A 298 10.14 6.90 -16.82
N SER A 299 9.11 6.07 -16.96
CA SER A 299 8.06 5.96 -15.95
C SER A 299 8.53 5.28 -14.66
N PHE A 300 9.39 4.26 -14.74
CA PHE A 300 9.89 3.59 -13.54
C PHE A 300 10.86 4.47 -12.77
N LEU A 301 11.79 5.12 -13.46
CA LEU A 301 12.71 6.06 -12.84
C LEU A 301 11.96 7.21 -12.19
N PHE A 302 10.92 7.76 -12.84
CA PHE A 302 10.08 8.77 -12.23
C PHE A 302 9.44 8.27 -10.92
N LEU A 303 8.75 7.12 -10.95
CA LEU A 303 8.03 6.60 -9.78
C LEU A 303 8.96 6.24 -8.61
N MET A 304 10.10 5.61 -8.89
CA MET A 304 11.07 5.22 -7.86
C MET A 304 11.75 6.45 -7.26
N ASN A 305 12.17 7.41 -8.09
CA ASN A 305 12.75 8.65 -7.58
C ASN A 305 11.73 9.50 -6.81
N LEU A 306 10.45 9.48 -7.20
CA LEU A 306 9.38 10.17 -6.44
C LEU A 306 9.21 9.56 -5.05
N LYS A 307 9.08 8.22 -4.95
CA LYS A 307 8.99 7.49 -3.66
C LYS A 307 10.17 7.86 -2.75
N SER A 308 11.39 7.73 -3.27
CA SER A 308 12.59 7.96 -2.47
C SER A 308 12.76 9.44 -2.07
N SER A 309 12.36 10.37 -2.94
CA SER A 309 12.37 11.81 -2.62
C SER A 309 11.34 12.16 -1.54
N TYR A 310 10.14 11.60 -1.60
CA TYR A 310 9.12 11.79 -0.56
C TYR A 310 9.62 11.32 0.80
N ILE A 311 10.19 10.11 0.87
CA ILE A 311 10.77 9.56 2.10
C ILE A 311 11.84 10.51 2.65
N LYS A 312 12.75 11.01 1.79
CA LYS A 312 13.84 11.90 2.21
C LYS A 312 13.35 13.24 2.74
N VAL A 313 12.35 13.84 2.09
CA VAL A 313 11.75 15.10 2.54
C VAL A 313 10.97 14.89 3.85
N LYS A 314 10.29 13.76 4.02
CA LYS A 314 9.60 13.40 5.27
C LYS A 314 10.57 13.16 6.42
N GLU A 315 11.75 12.58 6.16
CA GLU A 315 12.84 12.50 7.15
C GLU A 315 13.32 13.90 7.59
N LEU A 316 13.48 14.83 6.64
CA LEU A 316 13.83 16.21 6.96
C LEU A 316 12.74 16.88 7.81
N GLN A 317 11.46 16.70 7.46
CA GLN A 317 10.34 17.23 8.24
C GLN A 317 10.33 16.68 9.67
N LYS A 318 10.48 15.36 9.85
CA LYS A 318 10.59 14.74 11.19
C LYS A 318 11.76 15.31 11.99
N PHE A 319 12.88 15.58 11.33
CA PHE A 319 14.03 16.21 11.95
C PHE A 319 13.73 17.65 12.39
N ILE A 320 13.09 18.47 11.55
CA ILE A 320 12.69 19.84 11.91
C ILE A 320 11.70 19.83 13.09
N LEU A 321 10.72 18.92 13.10
CA LEU A 321 9.76 18.75 14.20
C LEU A 321 10.41 18.27 15.50
N SER A 322 11.60 17.66 15.44
CA SER A 322 12.34 17.29 16.64
C SER A 322 13.06 18.49 17.29
N ILE A 323 13.26 19.57 16.52
CA ILE A 323 13.91 20.81 16.98
C ILE A 323 12.86 21.82 17.47
N TYR A 324 11.72 21.92 16.78
CA TYR A 324 10.64 22.88 17.08
C TYR A 324 9.32 22.13 17.26
N GLU A 325 8.53 22.46 18.31
CA GLU A 325 7.32 21.73 18.75
C GLU A 325 6.37 21.26 17.61
N GLU A 326 5.70 20.11 17.84
CA GLU A 326 4.96 19.30 16.84
C GLU A 326 3.86 20.02 16.03
N SER A 327 3.41 21.21 16.41
CA SER A 327 2.28 21.88 15.75
C SER A 327 2.61 22.50 14.40
N ILE A 328 3.89 22.60 14.01
CA ILE A 328 4.31 23.39 12.84
C ILE A 328 4.70 22.47 11.68
N GLY A 329 3.79 22.28 10.73
CA GLY A 329 4.17 21.88 9.36
C GLY A 329 3.81 20.46 8.92
N ASN A 330 2.85 19.78 9.54
CA ASN A 330 2.42 18.44 9.10
C ASN A 330 1.93 18.38 7.63
N THR A 331 1.46 19.49 7.04
CA THR A 331 0.90 19.51 5.68
C THR A 331 1.91 19.88 4.58
N LEU A 332 3.04 20.50 4.91
CA LEU A 332 3.95 21.08 3.89
C LEU A 332 4.56 20.06 2.94
N VAL A 333 4.81 18.83 3.42
CA VAL A 333 5.33 17.75 2.56
C VAL A 333 4.24 17.26 1.63
N ASP A 334 3.03 17.03 2.13
CA ASP A 334 1.94 16.51 1.33
C ASP A 334 1.52 17.54 0.26
N ASP A 335 1.52 18.84 0.58
CA ASP A 335 1.23 19.94 -0.35
C ASP A 335 2.17 19.96 -1.57
N ILE A 336 3.48 19.72 -1.39
CA ILE A 336 4.45 19.69 -2.51
C ILE A 336 4.21 18.48 -3.42
N PHE A 337 3.87 17.34 -2.83
CA PHE A 337 3.78 16.09 -3.56
C PHE A 337 2.41 15.86 -4.20
N GLU A 338 1.37 16.58 -3.78
CA GLU A 338 0.01 16.51 -4.33
C GLU A 338 0.00 16.68 -5.87
N ASP A 339 0.74 17.66 -6.38
CA ASP A 339 0.85 17.93 -7.82
C ASP A 339 1.48 16.76 -8.61
N TYR A 340 2.34 15.97 -7.96
CA TYR A 340 2.98 14.82 -8.57
C TYR A 340 2.15 13.56 -8.50
N VAL A 341 1.20 13.44 -7.57
CA VAL A 341 0.34 12.25 -7.43
C VAL A 341 -0.43 11.98 -8.72
N LEU A 342 -0.99 13.02 -9.36
CA LEU A 342 -1.73 12.87 -10.63
C LEU A 342 -0.84 12.35 -11.76
N ASN A 343 0.38 12.85 -11.86
CA ASN A 343 1.34 12.38 -12.86
C ASN A 343 1.82 10.97 -12.55
N ALA A 344 2.06 10.67 -11.27
CA ALA A 344 2.46 9.35 -10.81
C ALA A 344 1.40 8.29 -11.17
N ILE A 345 0.11 8.56 -10.93
CA ILE A 345 -1.00 7.68 -11.32
C ILE A 345 -0.92 7.29 -12.81
N ARG A 346 -0.73 8.26 -13.71
CA ARG A 346 -0.58 7.99 -15.16
C ARG A 346 0.68 7.20 -15.48
N LYS A 347 1.77 7.47 -14.76
CA LYS A 347 3.04 6.78 -14.92
C LYS A 347 2.98 5.33 -14.41
N GLU A 348 2.17 5.02 -13.38
CA GLU A 348 1.93 3.65 -12.92
C GLU A 348 1.31 2.79 -14.02
N GLU A 349 0.24 3.28 -14.67
CA GLU A 349 -0.40 2.58 -15.78
C GLU A 349 0.57 2.39 -16.95
N THR A 350 1.34 3.43 -17.28
CA THR A 350 2.31 3.41 -18.38
C THR A 350 3.45 2.42 -18.10
N ALA A 351 3.98 2.40 -16.87
CA ALA A 351 5.05 1.51 -16.44
C ALA A 351 4.59 0.04 -16.49
N PHE A 352 3.39 -0.24 -15.97
CA PHE A 352 2.82 -1.58 -16.03
C PHE A 352 2.57 -2.04 -17.47
N GLU A 353 2.00 -1.16 -18.32
CA GLU A 353 1.79 -1.48 -19.73
C GLU A 353 3.11 -1.75 -20.45
N GLU A 354 4.17 -1.00 -20.19
CA GLU A 354 5.48 -1.24 -20.80
C GLU A 354 6.00 -2.63 -20.45
N VAL A 355 5.97 -3.03 -19.17
CA VAL A 355 6.40 -4.38 -18.77
C VAL A 355 5.48 -5.46 -19.34
N PHE A 356 4.17 -5.24 -19.36
CA PHE A 356 3.23 -6.16 -19.98
C PHE A 356 3.58 -6.39 -21.46
N GLN A 357 3.88 -5.33 -22.20
CA GLN A 357 4.26 -5.42 -23.61
C GLN A 357 5.60 -6.14 -23.82
N ILE A 358 6.56 -5.98 -22.91
CA ILE A 358 7.86 -6.67 -22.97
C ILE A 358 7.68 -8.16 -22.65
N LEU A 359 7.04 -8.49 -21.53
CA LEU A 359 6.89 -9.88 -21.07
C LEU A 359 5.95 -10.71 -21.95
N VAL A 360 4.78 -10.14 -22.29
CA VAL A 360 3.69 -10.90 -22.95
C VAL A 360 3.82 -10.81 -24.47
N ASN A 361 4.04 -9.61 -25.00
CA ASN A 361 4.10 -9.38 -26.45
C ASN A 361 5.53 -9.39 -27.02
N LYS A 362 6.55 -9.68 -26.19
CA LYS A 362 7.96 -9.74 -26.57
C LYS A 362 8.46 -8.49 -27.30
N LYS A 363 7.89 -7.31 -26.99
CA LYS A 363 8.33 -6.05 -27.58
C LYS A 363 9.71 -5.68 -27.05
N LYS A 364 10.53 -5.10 -27.93
CA LYS A 364 11.84 -4.58 -27.54
C LYS A 364 11.67 -3.46 -26.52
N PRO A 365 12.29 -3.57 -25.33
CA PRO A 365 12.13 -2.56 -24.30
C PRO A 365 12.88 -1.29 -24.70
N LYS A 366 12.47 -0.15 -24.16
CA LYS A 366 13.24 1.09 -24.29
C LYS A 366 14.52 1.01 -23.44
N ASN A 367 14.40 0.44 -22.24
CA ASN A 367 15.48 0.29 -21.26
C ASN A 367 15.62 -1.17 -20.81
N ASN A 368 16.82 -1.60 -20.38
CA ASN A 368 16.99 -2.96 -19.86
C ASN A 368 16.54 -3.02 -18.40
N TYR A 369 15.31 -3.47 -18.17
CA TYR A 369 14.80 -3.70 -16.83
C TYR A 369 15.24 -5.06 -16.27
N ILE A 370 15.56 -5.09 -14.99
CA ILE A 370 15.83 -6.30 -14.19
C ILE A 370 14.73 -6.40 -13.13
N LEU A 371 14.13 -7.58 -12.99
CA LEU A 371 13.08 -7.86 -12.02
C LEU A 371 13.22 -9.31 -11.53
N LEU A 372 13.20 -9.48 -10.21
CA LEU A 372 13.60 -10.68 -9.50
C LEU A 372 15.00 -11.17 -9.92
N ASN A 373 15.98 -10.26 -9.97
CA ASN A 373 17.36 -10.52 -10.42
C ASN A 373 17.53 -11.00 -11.88
N GLU A 374 16.50 -10.91 -12.73
CA GLU A 374 16.53 -11.40 -14.10
C GLU A 374 16.13 -10.31 -15.11
N SER A 375 16.75 -10.31 -16.29
CA SER A 375 16.39 -9.36 -17.35
C SER A 375 15.03 -9.73 -17.98
N ILE A 376 14.16 -8.74 -18.13
CA ILE A 376 12.78 -8.95 -18.57
C ILE A 376 12.69 -9.33 -20.06
N TYR A 377 13.61 -8.85 -20.91
CA TYR A 377 13.50 -8.98 -22.38
C TYR A 377 14.10 -10.27 -22.97
N ASN A 378 15.10 -10.87 -22.32
CA ASN A 378 15.89 -11.97 -22.92
C ASN A 378 15.58 -13.36 -22.35
N SER A 379 14.52 -13.48 -21.57
CA SER A 379 14.23 -14.70 -20.83
C SER A 379 12.97 -15.35 -21.39
N ASN A 380 13.06 -16.64 -21.72
CA ASN A 380 11.92 -17.45 -22.14
C ASN A 380 11.11 -17.86 -20.91
N PHE A 381 10.45 -16.89 -20.29
CA PHE A 381 9.66 -17.12 -19.08
C PHE A 381 8.43 -17.96 -19.38
N GLU A 382 8.09 -18.87 -18.46
CA GLU A 382 6.80 -19.55 -18.47
C GLU A 382 5.67 -18.58 -18.08
N TYR A 383 4.43 -18.88 -18.47
CA TYR A 383 3.29 -18.02 -18.12
C TYR A 383 3.09 -17.82 -16.61
N LYS A 384 3.48 -18.81 -15.79
CA LYS A 384 3.48 -18.71 -14.34
C LYS A 384 4.44 -17.64 -13.83
N GLU A 385 5.64 -17.59 -14.40
CA GLU A 385 6.69 -16.62 -14.04
C GLU A 385 6.31 -15.22 -14.52
N ILE A 386 5.76 -15.11 -15.74
CA ILE A 386 5.24 -13.84 -16.26
C ILE A 386 4.17 -13.29 -15.31
N PHE A 387 3.21 -14.12 -14.90
CA PHE A 387 2.14 -13.71 -13.99
C PHE A 387 2.69 -13.26 -12.63
N ALA A 388 3.63 -14.03 -12.05
CA ALA A 388 4.28 -13.67 -10.79
C ALA A 388 5.03 -12.34 -10.86
N LYS A 389 5.77 -12.10 -11.95
CA LYS A 389 6.48 -10.82 -12.19
C LYS A 389 5.52 -9.64 -12.30
N LEU A 390 4.36 -9.81 -12.97
CA LEU A 390 3.33 -8.77 -13.02
C LEU A 390 2.75 -8.48 -11.63
N LEU A 391 2.51 -9.50 -10.80
CA LEU A 391 2.07 -9.31 -9.41
C LEU A 391 3.12 -8.58 -8.56
N CYS A 392 4.42 -8.81 -8.80
CA CYS A 392 5.48 -8.05 -8.11
C CYS A 392 5.40 -6.56 -8.42
N ILE A 393 5.09 -6.18 -9.67
CA ILE A 393 4.89 -4.77 -10.04
C ILE A 393 3.66 -4.19 -9.35
N ILE A 394 2.57 -4.95 -9.24
CA ILE A 394 1.39 -4.55 -8.46
C ILE A 394 1.78 -4.33 -7.00
N ASN A 395 2.64 -5.18 -6.43
CA ASN A 395 3.15 -4.98 -5.06
C ASN A 395 3.92 -3.66 -4.91
N PHE A 396 4.84 -3.36 -5.83
CA PHE A 396 5.56 -2.09 -5.81
C PHE A 396 4.64 -0.88 -5.92
N PHE A 397 3.56 -1.00 -6.71
CA PHE A 397 2.50 0.01 -6.75
C PHE A 397 1.80 0.15 -5.40
N MET A 398 1.39 -0.96 -4.76
CA MET A 398 0.71 -0.92 -3.46
C MET A 398 1.58 -0.25 -2.38
N GLU A 399 2.87 -0.55 -2.34
CA GLU A 399 3.81 0.12 -1.43
C GLU A 399 3.93 1.62 -1.73
N ARG A 400 4.00 2.01 -3.00
CA ARG A 400 4.06 3.43 -3.40
C ARG A 400 2.77 4.17 -3.04
N ALA A 401 1.62 3.54 -3.27
CA ALA A 401 0.32 4.10 -2.98
C ALA A 401 0.13 4.37 -1.48
N GLU A 402 0.65 3.48 -0.62
CA GLU A 402 0.65 3.68 0.83
C GLU A 402 1.60 4.83 1.24
N ILE A 403 2.82 4.88 0.69
CA ILE A 403 3.81 5.91 1.05
C ILE A 403 3.37 7.31 0.61
N LEU A 404 2.87 7.43 -0.62
CA LEU A 404 2.45 8.70 -1.23
C LEU A 404 0.98 9.05 -0.93
N ASN A 405 0.32 8.29 -0.04
CA ASN A 405 -1.06 8.52 0.39
C ASN A 405 -2.05 8.68 -0.77
N TYR A 406 -2.03 7.77 -1.75
CA TYR A 406 -3.00 7.79 -2.84
C TYR A 406 -4.42 7.62 -2.30
N SER A 407 -5.38 8.37 -2.87
CA SER A 407 -6.80 8.19 -2.51
C SER A 407 -7.28 6.77 -2.84
N GLU A 408 -8.17 6.22 -2.02
CA GLU A 408 -8.70 4.85 -2.25
C GLU A 408 -9.31 4.69 -3.64
N LYS A 409 -9.97 5.75 -4.15
CA LYS A 409 -10.54 5.78 -5.50
C LYS A 409 -9.46 5.62 -6.58
N ASN A 410 -8.35 6.34 -6.48
CA ASN A 410 -7.25 6.23 -7.45
C ASN A 410 -6.60 4.84 -7.40
N ILE A 411 -6.49 4.26 -6.20
CA ILE A 411 -5.97 2.90 -6.04
C ILE A 411 -6.88 1.90 -6.77
N ASP A 412 -8.20 2.00 -6.59
CA ASP A 412 -9.15 1.11 -7.25
C ASP A 412 -9.17 1.25 -8.77
N GLU A 413 -9.04 2.48 -9.29
CA GLU A 413 -8.94 2.73 -10.74
C GLU A 413 -7.69 2.03 -11.34
N ILE A 414 -6.52 2.20 -10.72
CA ILE A 414 -5.27 1.58 -11.18
C ILE A 414 -5.32 0.04 -11.05
N LEU A 415 -5.83 -0.48 -9.93
CA LEU A 415 -5.96 -1.94 -9.76
C LEU A 415 -6.91 -2.53 -10.78
N THR A 416 -8.01 -1.84 -11.11
CA THR A 416 -8.93 -2.27 -12.18
C THR A 416 -8.20 -2.33 -13.53
N PHE A 417 -7.36 -1.34 -13.84
CA PHE A 417 -6.52 -1.35 -15.03
C PHE A 417 -5.55 -2.55 -15.02
N PHE A 418 -4.80 -2.79 -13.95
CA PHE A 418 -3.88 -3.93 -13.85
C PHE A 418 -4.59 -5.28 -14.00
N ILE A 419 -5.73 -5.46 -13.33
CA ILE A 419 -6.53 -6.69 -13.43
C ILE A 419 -7.03 -6.90 -14.85
N SER A 420 -7.45 -5.84 -15.56
CA SER A 420 -7.84 -5.96 -16.97
C SER A 420 -6.72 -6.50 -17.86
N LYS A 421 -5.46 -6.16 -17.55
CA LYS A 421 -4.28 -6.69 -18.26
C LYS A 421 -4.00 -8.14 -17.88
N LEU A 422 -4.20 -8.52 -16.62
CA LEU A 422 -4.12 -9.92 -16.20
C LEU A 422 -5.20 -10.79 -16.88
N HIS A 423 -6.43 -10.28 -17.03
CA HIS A 423 -7.46 -10.94 -17.84
C HIS A 423 -7.00 -11.13 -19.29
N ARG A 424 -6.42 -10.09 -19.90
CA ARG A 424 -5.87 -10.17 -21.26
C ARG A 424 -4.73 -11.19 -21.37
N LEU A 425 -3.86 -11.30 -20.36
CA LEU A 425 -2.83 -12.34 -20.32
C LEU A 425 -3.49 -13.73 -20.33
N ILE A 426 -4.51 -13.97 -19.50
CA ILE A 426 -5.26 -15.23 -19.48
C ILE A 426 -5.85 -15.55 -20.86
N GLU A 427 -6.45 -14.57 -21.54
CA GLU A 427 -6.97 -14.76 -22.90
C GLU A 427 -5.88 -15.13 -23.91
N ILE A 428 -4.71 -14.50 -23.83
CA ILE A 428 -3.56 -14.84 -24.68
C ILE A 428 -3.10 -16.26 -24.38
N VAL A 429 -2.99 -16.64 -23.10
CA VAL A 429 -2.65 -18.02 -22.70
C VAL A 429 -3.65 -18.99 -23.32
N ILE A 430 -4.96 -18.77 -23.15
CA ILE A 430 -6.01 -19.61 -23.75
C ILE A 430 -5.82 -19.77 -25.26
N ASN A 431 -5.58 -18.68 -25.98
CA ASN A 431 -5.43 -18.70 -27.43
C ASN A 431 -4.16 -19.39 -27.92
N THR A 432 -3.12 -19.52 -27.09
CA THR A 432 -1.88 -20.20 -27.45
C THR A 432 -1.98 -21.73 -27.36
N PHE A 433 -2.87 -22.26 -26.53
CA PHE A 433 -3.10 -23.71 -26.42
C PHE A 433 -4.16 -24.16 -27.42
N SER A 434 -3.89 -25.27 -28.13
CA SER A 434 -4.86 -25.86 -29.07
C SER A 434 -4.95 -27.38 -28.91
N GLY A 435 -6.11 -27.94 -29.27
CA GLY A 435 -6.31 -29.39 -29.27
C GLY A 435 -6.34 -30.03 -27.88
N THR A 436 -5.58 -31.10 -27.66
CA THR A 436 -5.61 -31.92 -26.44
C THR A 436 -4.95 -31.26 -25.22
N GLU A 437 -4.14 -30.23 -25.42
CA GLU A 437 -3.49 -29.49 -24.32
C GLU A 437 -4.42 -28.49 -23.63
N THR A 438 -5.58 -28.22 -24.22
CA THR A 438 -6.59 -27.29 -23.69
C THR A 438 -7.11 -27.67 -22.30
N LEU A 439 -7.13 -28.95 -21.92
CA LEU A 439 -7.51 -29.36 -20.57
C LEU A 439 -6.40 -29.15 -19.53
N LYS A 440 -5.13 -29.20 -19.94
CA LYS A 440 -3.99 -28.87 -19.05
C LYS A 440 -4.04 -27.40 -18.62
N LEU A 441 -4.66 -26.56 -19.45
CA LEU A 441 -4.89 -25.15 -19.14
C LEU A 441 -5.77 -24.96 -17.90
N CYS A 442 -6.73 -25.84 -17.61
CA CYS A 442 -7.56 -25.73 -16.40
C CYS A 442 -6.71 -25.73 -15.12
N ASN A 443 -5.67 -26.57 -15.07
CA ASN A 443 -4.74 -26.62 -13.95
C ASN A 443 -3.87 -25.37 -13.86
N LEU A 444 -3.41 -24.85 -15.02
CA LEU A 444 -2.67 -23.60 -15.07
C LEU A 444 -3.53 -22.43 -14.59
N LEU A 445 -4.75 -22.28 -15.10
CA LEU A 445 -5.68 -21.21 -14.70
C LEU A 445 -6.04 -21.29 -13.21
N SER A 446 -6.31 -22.49 -12.70
CA SER A 446 -6.55 -22.72 -11.27
C SER A 446 -5.32 -22.31 -10.44
N TYR A 447 -4.12 -22.64 -10.90
CA TYR A 447 -2.88 -22.25 -10.25
C TYR A 447 -2.67 -20.72 -10.26
N LEU A 448 -2.92 -20.05 -11.39
CA LEU A 448 -2.83 -18.59 -11.50
C LEU A 448 -3.85 -17.91 -10.58
N PHE A 449 -5.08 -18.44 -10.49
CA PHE A 449 -6.08 -17.98 -9.54
C PHE A 449 -5.61 -18.14 -8.08
N LEU A 450 -5.04 -19.28 -7.72
CA LEU A 450 -4.54 -19.52 -6.36
C LEU A 450 -3.43 -18.53 -5.99
N ILE A 451 -2.48 -18.26 -6.89
CA ILE A 451 -1.46 -17.24 -6.67
C ILE A 451 -2.11 -15.87 -6.48
N PHE A 452 -3.04 -15.50 -7.36
CA PHE A 452 -3.73 -14.21 -7.28
C PHE A 452 -4.50 -14.05 -5.95
N SER A 453 -5.23 -15.08 -5.53
CA SER A 453 -5.99 -15.08 -4.29
C SER A 453 -5.08 -14.99 -3.07
N ASN A 454 -3.97 -15.74 -3.06
CA ASN A 454 -2.97 -15.65 -1.99
C ASN A 454 -2.33 -14.26 -1.94
N PHE A 455 -2.03 -13.65 -3.08
CA PHE A 455 -1.48 -12.28 -3.14
C PHE A 455 -2.44 -11.25 -2.51
N PHE A 456 -3.71 -11.28 -2.90
CA PHE A 456 -4.71 -10.34 -2.37
C PHE A 456 -5.19 -10.67 -0.96
N SER A 457 -4.89 -11.86 -0.42
CA SER A 457 -5.17 -12.20 0.99
C SER A 457 -4.43 -11.28 1.97
N SER A 458 -3.27 -10.76 1.57
CA SER A 458 -2.50 -9.75 2.31
C SER A 458 -3.16 -8.37 2.33
N PHE A 459 -4.21 -8.14 1.52
CA PHE A 459 -4.91 -6.86 1.38
C PHE A 459 -6.42 -7.02 1.63
N PRO A 460 -6.88 -7.17 2.89
CA PRO A 460 -8.26 -7.54 3.21
C PRO A 460 -9.34 -6.59 2.64
N ARG A 461 -9.04 -5.29 2.53
CA ARG A 461 -9.96 -4.28 1.95
C ARG A 461 -10.24 -4.50 0.46
N LYS A 462 -9.43 -5.32 -0.22
CA LYS A 462 -9.51 -5.60 -1.66
C LYS A 462 -9.95 -7.04 -1.96
N SER A 463 -10.56 -7.73 -0.99
CA SER A 463 -11.04 -9.12 -1.12
C SER A 463 -12.00 -9.33 -2.29
N HIS A 464 -12.86 -8.35 -2.57
CA HIS A 464 -13.80 -8.36 -3.71
C HIS A 464 -13.11 -8.53 -5.07
N LEU A 465 -11.87 -8.09 -5.23
CA LEU A 465 -11.09 -8.29 -6.46
C LEU A 465 -10.77 -9.77 -6.68
N SER A 466 -10.50 -10.52 -5.60
CA SER A 466 -10.28 -11.97 -5.67
C SER A 466 -11.54 -12.72 -6.08
N GLU A 467 -12.72 -12.26 -5.65
CA GLU A 467 -14.01 -12.87 -6.03
C GLU A 467 -14.32 -12.61 -7.50
N ASN A 468 -14.13 -11.37 -7.97
CA ASN A 468 -14.33 -11.02 -9.38
C ASN A 468 -13.38 -11.80 -10.29
N PHE A 469 -12.10 -11.90 -9.92
CA PHE A 469 -11.12 -12.67 -10.68
C PHE A 469 -11.43 -14.16 -10.66
N LYS A 470 -11.95 -14.70 -9.54
CA LYS A 470 -12.43 -16.08 -9.46
C LYS A 470 -13.54 -16.34 -10.47
N SER A 471 -14.57 -15.50 -10.48
CA SER A 471 -15.70 -15.64 -11.42
C SER A 471 -15.20 -15.68 -12.87
N PHE A 472 -14.29 -14.77 -13.23
CA PHE A 472 -13.70 -14.74 -14.56
C PHE A 472 -12.95 -16.04 -14.91
N VAL A 473 -12.13 -16.55 -13.99
CA VAL A 473 -11.38 -17.80 -14.20
C VAL A 473 -12.33 -19.01 -14.29
N ASP A 474 -13.32 -19.09 -13.41
CA ASP A 474 -14.32 -20.17 -13.40
C ASP A 474 -15.11 -20.19 -14.73
N ASP A 475 -15.54 -19.02 -15.23
CA ASP A 475 -16.21 -18.89 -16.52
C ASP A 475 -15.34 -19.40 -17.68
N LYS A 476 -14.03 -19.08 -17.66
CA LYS A 476 -13.09 -19.56 -18.69
C LYS A 476 -12.82 -21.05 -18.60
N ILE A 477 -12.71 -21.61 -17.39
CA ILE A 477 -12.57 -23.05 -17.20
C ILE A 477 -13.82 -23.78 -17.73
N GLN A 478 -15.01 -23.25 -17.42
CA GLN A 478 -16.26 -23.83 -17.92
C GLN A 478 -16.34 -23.78 -19.45
N GLU A 479 -15.94 -22.66 -20.08
CA GLU A 479 -15.89 -22.51 -21.54
C GLU A 479 -14.97 -23.56 -22.20
N ILE A 480 -13.81 -23.85 -21.59
CA ILE A 480 -12.87 -24.87 -22.04
C ILE A 480 -13.49 -26.27 -21.94
N ILE A 481 -14.08 -26.61 -20.79
CA ILE A 481 -14.70 -27.92 -20.54
C ILE A 481 -15.87 -28.15 -21.51
N ASP A 482 -16.74 -27.17 -21.69
CA ASP A 482 -17.89 -27.23 -22.60
C ASP A 482 -17.44 -27.41 -24.05
N THR A 483 -16.37 -26.73 -24.45
CA THR A 483 -15.80 -26.84 -25.79
C THR A 483 -15.23 -28.25 -26.01
N ARG A 484 -14.49 -28.79 -25.03
CA ARG A 484 -13.99 -30.16 -25.09
C ARG A 484 -15.14 -31.17 -25.15
N PHE A 485 -16.16 -31.00 -24.32
CA PHE A 485 -17.34 -31.87 -24.32
C PHE A 485 -18.01 -31.89 -25.70
N LYS A 486 -18.23 -30.72 -26.32
CA LYS A 486 -18.79 -30.62 -27.68
C LYS A 486 -17.93 -31.33 -28.73
N ILE A 487 -16.59 -31.25 -28.63
CA ILE A 487 -15.67 -31.96 -29.53
C ILE A 487 -15.82 -33.47 -29.35
N SER A 488 -15.81 -33.96 -28.12
CA SER A 488 -15.94 -35.38 -27.78
C SER A 488 -17.31 -35.92 -28.21
N GLU A 489 -18.39 -35.17 -27.95
CA GLU A 489 -19.75 -35.52 -28.38
C GLU A 489 -19.85 -35.62 -29.92
N ARG A 490 -19.29 -34.65 -30.65
CA ARG A 490 -19.27 -34.67 -32.13
C ARG A 490 -18.52 -35.89 -32.67
N LYS A 491 -17.38 -36.23 -32.08
CA LYS A 491 -16.57 -37.38 -32.48
C LYS A 491 -17.34 -38.68 -32.29
N VAL A 492 -17.98 -38.87 -31.14
CA VAL A 492 -18.77 -40.10 -30.90
C VAL A 492 -20.01 -40.16 -31.78
N LYS A 493 -20.74 -39.06 -31.97
CA LYS A 493 -21.87 -39.01 -32.92
C LYS A 493 -21.43 -39.37 -34.35
N GLY A 494 -20.25 -38.92 -34.77
CA GLY A 494 -19.65 -39.28 -36.06
C GLY A 494 -19.37 -40.78 -36.17
N LEU A 495 -18.79 -41.39 -35.13
CA LEU A 495 -18.53 -42.83 -35.07
C LEU A 495 -19.82 -43.66 -35.10
N ILE A 496 -20.85 -43.26 -34.34
CA ILE A 496 -22.15 -43.93 -34.33
C ILE A 496 -22.81 -43.85 -35.71
N LYS A 497 -22.85 -42.67 -36.34
CA LYS A 497 -23.46 -42.49 -37.67
C LYS A 497 -22.73 -43.27 -38.77
N ALA A 498 -21.42 -43.47 -38.64
CA ALA A 498 -20.64 -44.25 -39.59
C ALA A 498 -20.93 -45.75 -39.51
N GLN A 499 -21.53 -46.22 -38.42
CA GLN A 499 -21.86 -47.62 -38.24
C GLN A 499 -22.97 -48.06 -39.20
N THR A 500 -22.68 -49.06 -40.03
CA THR A 500 -23.64 -49.62 -41.00
C THR A 500 -23.89 -51.11 -40.77
N MET A 501 -24.95 -51.66 -41.40
CA MET A 501 -25.26 -53.08 -41.34
C MET A 501 -24.14 -54.00 -41.89
N LYS A 502 -23.17 -53.47 -42.62
CA LYS A 502 -22.00 -54.23 -43.11
C LYS A 502 -21.06 -54.66 -41.99
N GLU A 503 -21.08 -53.98 -40.85
CA GLU A 503 -20.24 -54.33 -39.69
C GLU A 503 -20.78 -55.54 -38.92
N TYR A 504 -22.02 -55.95 -39.18
CA TYR A 504 -22.69 -57.07 -38.54
C TYR A 504 -22.62 -58.32 -39.44
N TYR A 505 -21.42 -58.86 -39.65
CA TYR A 505 -21.18 -60.09 -40.39
C TYR A 505 -21.03 -61.29 -39.44
N ASP A 506 -21.27 -62.52 -39.93
CA ASP A 506 -21.50 -63.71 -39.09
C ASP A 506 -20.32 -64.10 -38.17
N GLU A 507 -19.08 -63.74 -38.53
CA GLU A 507 -17.87 -64.00 -37.74
C GLU A 507 -17.52 -62.87 -36.76
N ALA A 508 -18.23 -61.74 -36.81
CA ALA A 508 -17.92 -60.59 -35.97
C ALA A 508 -18.40 -60.80 -34.51
N VAL A 509 -17.48 -60.70 -33.55
CA VAL A 509 -17.83 -60.71 -32.11
C VAL A 509 -18.38 -59.35 -31.66
N ASN A 510 -17.78 -58.27 -32.16
CA ASN A 510 -18.14 -56.88 -31.88
C ASN A 510 -17.92 -56.03 -33.14
N THR A 511 -18.69 -54.96 -33.31
CA THR A 511 -18.53 -54.06 -34.46
C THR A 511 -17.24 -53.22 -34.36
N ILE A 512 -16.76 -52.73 -35.50
CA ILE A 512 -15.55 -51.89 -35.55
C ILE A 512 -15.86 -50.54 -34.89
N SER A 513 -17.08 -50.03 -35.10
CA SER A 513 -17.55 -48.78 -34.52
C SER A 513 -17.53 -48.81 -32.99
N ILE A 514 -18.01 -49.88 -32.35
CA ILE A 514 -17.99 -49.96 -30.88
C ILE A 514 -16.57 -50.04 -30.31
N LYS A 515 -15.67 -50.76 -31.00
CA LYS A 515 -14.25 -50.83 -30.61
C LYS A 515 -13.62 -49.45 -30.68
N LYS A 516 -13.87 -48.69 -31.75
CA LYS A 516 -13.38 -47.31 -31.91
C LYS A 516 -13.94 -46.37 -30.84
N ILE A 517 -15.23 -46.47 -30.51
CA ILE A 517 -15.85 -45.67 -29.44
C ILE A 517 -15.20 -46.00 -28.09
N THR A 518 -15.04 -47.29 -27.78
CA THR A 518 -14.44 -47.73 -26.51
C THR A 518 -12.97 -47.32 -26.41
N CYS A 519 -12.19 -47.44 -27.48
CA CYS A 519 -10.81 -46.94 -27.51
C CYS A 519 -10.77 -45.42 -27.28
N PHE A 520 -11.64 -44.67 -27.97
CA PHE A 520 -11.73 -43.22 -27.75
C PHE A 520 -12.07 -42.88 -26.30
N LEU A 521 -13.03 -43.57 -25.68
CA LEU A 521 -13.39 -43.34 -24.28
C LEU A 521 -12.26 -43.70 -23.32
N LYS A 522 -11.46 -44.74 -23.61
CA LYS A 522 -10.24 -45.06 -22.85
C LYS A 522 -9.21 -43.96 -22.95
N ASP A 523 -8.92 -43.48 -24.16
CA ASP A 523 -7.99 -42.38 -24.39
C ASP A 523 -8.47 -41.10 -23.70
N GLU A 524 -9.76 -40.81 -23.79
CA GLU A 524 -10.38 -39.64 -23.15
C GLU A 524 -10.29 -39.74 -21.62
N ASN A 525 -10.55 -40.91 -21.04
CA ASN A 525 -10.42 -41.15 -19.61
C ASN A 525 -8.98 -40.95 -19.11
N ILE A 526 -7.97 -41.36 -19.88
CA ILE A 526 -6.56 -41.12 -19.54
C ILE A 526 -6.29 -39.61 -19.52
N ILE A 527 -6.66 -38.90 -20.59
CA ILE A 527 -6.45 -37.45 -20.71
C ILE A 527 -7.16 -36.69 -19.56
N LEU A 528 -8.40 -37.05 -19.26
CA LEU A 528 -9.19 -36.40 -18.21
C LEU A 528 -8.61 -36.68 -16.81
N ASN A 529 -8.20 -37.90 -16.51
CA ASN A 529 -7.58 -38.21 -15.21
C ASN A 529 -6.23 -37.51 -15.01
N GLU A 530 -5.46 -37.28 -16.07
CA GLU A 530 -4.22 -36.50 -15.99
C GLU A 530 -4.47 -34.99 -15.76
N THR A 531 -5.65 -34.49 -16.15
CA THR A 531 -5.92 -33.04 -16.19
C THR A 531 -6.93 -32.59 -15.13
N ILE A 532 -8.10 -33.21 -15.04
CA ILE A 532 -9.17 -32.90 -14.09
C ILE A 532 -9.56 -34.14 -13.25
N PRO A 533 -8.66 -34.63 -12.38
CA PRO A 533 -8.81 -35.92 -11.71
C PRO A 533 -10.02 -36.02 -10.79
N GLY A 534 -10.43 -37.25 -10.50
CA GLY A 534 -11.41 -37.56 -9.47
C GLY A 534 -12.85 -37.37 -9.93
N LYS A 535 -13.65 -36.64 -9.15
CA LYS A 535 -15.09 -36.50 -9.38
C LYS A 535 -15.41 -35.83 -10.72
N ASN A 536 -14.66 -34.80 -11.10
CA ASN A 536 -14.90 -34.05 -12.33
C ASN A 536 -14.71 -34.92 -13.59
N THR A 537 -13.73 -35.82 -13.60
CA THR A 537 -13.57 -36.81 -14.69
C THR A 537 -14.78 -37.73 -14.77
N LYS A 538 -15.27 -38.22 -13.63
CA LYS A 538 -16.43 -39.11 -13.58
C LYS A 538 -17.70 -38.42 -14.06
N ASP A 539 -17.93 -37.18 -13.63
CA ASP A 539 -19.09 -36.39 -14.02
C ASP A 539 -19.06 -36.12 -15.54
N PHE A 540 -17.89 -35.75 -16.09
CA PHE A 540 -17.71 -35.55 -17.53
C PHE A 540 -18.00 -36.83 -18.34
N LEU A 541 -17.41 -37.96 -17.93
CA LEU A 541 -17.60 -39.25 -18.61
C LEU A 541 -19.05 -39.75 -18.49
N THR A 542 -19.70 -39.51 -17.37
CA THR A 542 -21.11 -39.84 -17.14
C THR A 542 -22.00 -39.10 -18.13
N LEU A 543 -21.85 -37.78 -18.21
CA LEU A 543 -22.58 -36.96 -19.19
C LEU A 543 -22.30 -37.40 -20.64
N LEU A 544 -21.06 -37.75 -20.96
CA LEU A 544 -20.71 -38.22 -22.29
C LEU A 544 -21.36 -39.57 -22.59
N LEU A 545 -21.31 -40.52 -21.66
CA LEU A 545 -21.92 -41.85 -21.81
C LEU A 545 -23.45 -41.76 -21.94
N ASP A 546 -24.12 -40.87 -21.19
CA ASP A 546 -25.55 -40.64 -21.37
C ASP A 546 -25.89 -40.12 -22.77
N LYS A 547 -25.06 -39.22 -23.32
CA LYS A 547 -25.20 -38.80 -24.73
C LYS A 547 -24.97 -39.94 -25.70
N ILE A 548 -24.01 -40.82 -25.41
CA ILE A 548 -23.75 -42.02 -26.22
C ILE A 548 -24.96 -42.94 -26.19
N TYR A 549 -25.49 -43.27 -25.01
CA TYR A 549 -26.70 -44.07 -24.83
C TYR A 549 -27.85 -43.54 -25.69
N ILE A 550 -28.18 -42.24 -25.55
CA ILE A 550 -29.29 -41.62 -26.30
C ILE A 550 -29.04 -41.67 -27.82
N CYS A 551 -27.83 -41.33 -28.26
CA CYS A 551 -27.51 -41.31 -29.69
C CYS A 551 -27.49 -42.72 -30.28
N TYR A 552 -26.96 -43.69 -29.53
CA TYR A 552 -26.80 -45.05 -29.98
C TYR A 552 -28.13 -45.79 -30.03
N TYR A 553 -28.97 -45.61 -29.00
CA TYR A 553 -30.34 -46.12 -29.00
C TYR A 553 -31.13 -45.61 -30.21
N LYS A 554 -31.08 -44.32 -30.51
CA LYS A 554 -31.73 -43.74 -31.71
C LYS A 554 -31.18 -44.32 -33.01
N HIS A 555 -29.87 -44.55 -33.09
CA HIS A 555 -29.24 -45.16 -34.26
C HIS A 555 -29.69 -46.61 -34.46
N ILE A 556 -29.70 -47.42 -33.40
CA ILE A 556 -30.21 -48.79 -33.42
C ILE A 556 -31.65 -48.83 -33.89
N LEU A 557 -32.50 -47.93 -33.40
CA LEU A 557 -33.92 -47.88 -33.80
C LEU A 557 -34.12 -47.60 -35.30
N SER A 558 -33.11 -47.06 -35.99
CA SER A 558 -33.15 -46.81 -37.43
C SER A 558 -32.74 -48.01 -38.30
N LEU A 559 -32.18 -49.05 -37.69
CA LEU A 559 -31.66 -50.24 -38.37
C LEU A 559 -32.62 -51.43 -38.24
N LYS A 560 -32.47 -52.41 -39.14
CA LYS A 560 -33.17 -53.69 -39.08
C LYS A 560 -32.19 -54.84 -38.85
N PHE A 561 -32.54 -55.74 -37.94
CA PHE A 561 -31.67 -56.83 -37.50
C PHE A 561 -32.34 -58.19 -37.66
N THR A 562 -31.52 -59.18 -37.99
CA THR A 562 -31.82 -60.61 -37.77
C THR A 562 -31.40 -61.01 -36.36
N PRO A 563 -31.97 -62.08 -35.77
CA PRO A 563 -31.59 -62.55 -34.43
C PRO A 563 -30.08 -62.78 -34.28
N LYS A 564 -29.41 -63.34 -35.32
CA LYS A 564 -27.96 -63.54 -35.34
C LYS A 564 -27.18 -62.22 -35.28
N LYS A 565 -27.56 -61.21 -36.06
CA LYS A 565 -26.90 -59.89 -36.05
C LYS A 565 -27.18 -59.11 -34.77
N ALA A 566 -28.37 -59.28 -34.19
CA ALA A 566 -28.73 -58.68 -32.91
C ALA A 566 -27.92 -59.27 -31.73
N LYS A 567 -27.46 -60.53 -31.80
CA LYS A 567 -26.51 -61.08 -30.81
C LYS A 567 -25.17 -60.30 -30.80
N ILE A 568 -24.70 -59.83 -31.96
CA ILE A 568 -23.49 -58.97 -32.07
C ILE A 568 -23.76 -57.61 -31.44
N LEU A 569 -24.96 -57.05 -31.64
CA LEU A 569 -25.38 -55.80 -30.99
C LEU A 569 -25.38 -55.92 -29.46
N VAL A 570 -25.89 -57.02 -28.91
CA VAL A 570 -25.84 -57.30 -27.46
C VAL A 570 -24.39 -57.35 -26.97
N ASN A 571 -23.49 -57.99 -27.73
CA ASN A 571 -22.06 -58.02 -27.40
C ASN A 571 -21.43 -56.62 -27.42
N ASP A 572 -21.86 -55.73 -28.33
CA ASP A 572 -21.38 -54.35 -28.40
C ASP A 572 -21.75 -53.57 -27.14
N ILE A 573 -23.00 -53.70 -26.66
CA ILE A 573 -23.42 -53.05 -25.41
C ILE A 573 -22.68 -53.65 -24.21
N LYS A 574 -22.52 -54.97 -24.14
CA LYS A 574 -21.73 -55.66 -23.10
C LYS A 574 -20.26 -55.21 -23.11
N TYR A 575 -19.71 -54.91 -24.28
CA TYR A 575 -18.35 -54.38 -24.40
C TYR A 575 -18.23 -52.96 -23.83
N LEU A 576 -19.22 -52.08 -24.03
CA LEU A 576 -19.29 -50.77 -23.37
C LEU A 576 -19.54 -50.91 -21.86
N GLN A 577 -20.43 -51.80 -21.43
CA GLN A 577 -20.66 -52.06 -19.99
C GLN A 577 -19.39 -52.48 -19.28
N LYS A 578 -18.57 -53.34 -19.91
CA LYS A 578 -17.28 -53.74 -19.34
C LYS A 578 -16.39 -52.51 -19.09
N PHE A 579 -16.31 -51.59 -20.06
CA PHE A 579 -15.57 -50.35 -19.89
C PHE A 579 -16.14 -49.46 -18.75
N ILE A 580 -17.46 -49.32 -18.66
CA ILE A 580 -18.13 -48.55 -17.59
C ILE A 580 -17.81 -49.15 -16.21
N LYS A 581 -17.82 -50.48 -16.12
CA LYS A 581 -17.46 -51.22 -14.91
C LYS A 581 -15.99 -51.04 -14.55
N ASP A 582 -15.09 -51.10 -15.53
CA ASP A 582 -13.64 -50.93 -15.35
C ASP A 582 -13.29 -49.53 -14.77
N ILE A 583 -14.07 -48.49 -15.09
CA ILE A 583 -13.89 -47.11 -14.57
C ILE A 583 -14.70 -46.83 -13.30
N ASN A 584 -15.56 -47.77 -12.88
CA ASN A 584 -16.40 -47.67 -11.69
C ASN A 584 -17.41 -46.49 -11.75
N LEU A 585 -18.18 -46.41 -12.84
CA LEU A 585 -19.29 -45.47 -13.02
C LEU A 585 -20.64 -46.17 -12.79
N ILE A 586 -21.00 -46.38 -11.52
CA ILE A 586 -22.15 -47.20 -11.10
C ILE A 586 -23.48 -46.61 -11.61
N GLU A 587 -23.65 -45.29 -11.53
CA GLU A 587 -24.90 -44.61 -11.91
C GLU A 587 -25.28 -44.82 -13.38
N VAL A 588 -24.28 -44.92 -14.26
CA VAL A 588 -24.49 -45.14 -15.71
C VAL A 588 -24.60 -46.63 -16.03
N PHE A 589 -24.05 -47.49 -15.18
CA PHE A 589 -24.04 -48.93 -15.41
C PHE A 589 -25.46 -49.50 -15.49
N GLU A 590 -26.36 -49.07 -14.61
CA GLU A 590 -27.78 -49.47 -14.61
C GLU A 590 -28.48 -49.09 -15.92
N ASN A 591 -28.22 -47.90 -16.47
CA ASN A 591 -28.77 -47.47 -17.76
C ASN A 591 -28.31 -48.39 -18.90
N TYR A 592 -27.06 -48.84 -18.86
CA TYR A 592 -26.52 -49.75 -19.86
C TYR A 592 -26.92 -51.22 -19.64
N GLU A 593 -27.22 -51.63 -18.40
CA GLU A 593 -27.93 -52.89 -18.11
C GLU A 593 -29.31 -52.91 -18.73
N TYR A 594 -30.10 -51.86 -18.51
CA TYR A 594 -31.38 -51.70 -19.19
C TYR A 594 -31.21 -51.70 -20.72
N PHE A 595 -30.18 -51.03 -21.24
CA PHE A 595 -29.90 -51.04 -22.69
C PHE A 595 -29.60 -52.44 -23.23
N THR A 596 -28.91 -53.26 -22.44
CA THR A 596 -28.58 -54.65 -22.80
C THR A 596 -29.84 -55.50 -22.85
N GLU A 597 -30.72 -55.38 -21.83
CA GLU A 597 -32.03 -56.05 -21.81
C GLU A 597 -32.87 -55.67 -23.06
N VAL A 598 -32.85 -54.38 -23.43
CA VAL A 598 -33.51 -53.86 -24.64
C VAL A 598 -32.94 -54.46 -25.93
N CYS A 599 -31.61 -54.58 -26.04
CA CYS A 599 -30.97 -55.21 -27.21
C CYS A 599 -31.18 -56.73 -27.25
N GLU A 600 -31.27 -57.39 -26.11
CA GLU A 600 -31.56 -58.83 -26.01
C GLU A 600 -32.96 -59.16 -26.55
N LEU A 601 -33.95 -58.28 -26.35
CA LEU A 601 -35.29 -58.40 -26.95
C LEU A 601 -35.25 -58.47 -28.50
N ILE A 602 -34.30 -57.78 -29.13
CA ILE A 602 -34.10 -57.83 -30.59
C ILE A 602 -33.43 -59.16 -31.00
N ALA A 603 -32.63 -59.76 -30.12
CA ALA A 603 -31.82 -60.95 -30.39
C ALA A 603 -32.52 -62.29 -30.11
N VAL A 604 -33.61 -62.30 -29.34
CA VAL A 604 -34.37 -63.52 -28.97
C VAL A 604 -34.94 -64.21 -30.21
N ASP A 605 -34.85 -65.54 -30.25
CA ASP A 605 -35.41 -66.32 -31.36
C ASP A 605 -36.95 -66.33 -31.33
N LYS A 606 -37.59 -66.50 -32.49
CA LYS A 606 -39.04 -66.35 -32.66
C LYS A 606 -39.88 -67.16 -31.68
N ASN A 607 -39.41 -68.35 -31.29
CA ASN A 607 -40.14 -69.28 -30.42
C ASN A 607 -40.18 -68.82 -28.96
N ASP A 608 -39.17 -68.08 -28.51
CA ASP A 608 -39.00 -67.69 -27.10
C ASP A 608 -39.42 -66.24 -26.83
N ILE A 609 -39.75 -65.50 -27.88
CA ILE A 609 -40.00 -64.06 -27.82
C ILE A 609 -41.19 -63.70 -26.93
N ILE A 610 -42.24 -64.52 -26.93
CA ILE A 610 -43.47 -64.30 -26.14
C ILE A 610 -43.17 -64.39 -24.64
N MET A 611 -42.42 -65.41 -24.23
CA MET A 611 -42.01 -65.62 -22.84
C MET A 611 -41.07 -64.50 -22.37
N PHE A 612 -40.18 -64.05 -23.25
CA PHE A 612 -39.24 -62.97 -22.92
C PHE A 612 -39.95 -61.60 -22.85
N THR A 613 -40.90 -61.32 -23.76
CA THR A 613 -41.69 -60.07 -23.73
C THR A 613 -42.58 -59.96 -22.51
N THR A 614 -43.17 -61.08 -22.05
CA THR A 614 -44.06 -61.11 -20.88
C THR A 614 -43.33 -60.75 -19.59
N GLY A 615 -42.07 -61.17 -19.44
CA GLY A 615 -41.20 -60.77 -18.32
C GLY A 615 -40.75 -59.29 -18.36
N MET A 616 -40.87 -58.62 -19.51
CA MET A 616 -40.40 -57.24 -19.74
C MET A 616 -41.51 -56.18 -19.72
N PHE A 617 -42.79 -56.56 -19.74
CA PHE A 617 -43.92 -55.62 -19.77
C PHE A 617 -43.97 -54.66 -18.58
N HIS A 618 -43.47 -55.06 -17.41
CA HIS A 618 -43.39 -54.20 -16.23
C HIS A 618 -42.19 -53.25 -16.23
N LYS A 619 -41.20 -53.48 -17.10
CA LYS A 619 -39.94 -52.71 -17.16
C LYS A 619 -39.90 -51.70 -18.31
N ILE A 620 -40.51 -52.02 -19.46
CA ILE A 620 -40.43 -51.20 -20.69
C ILE A 620 -41.83 -50.64 -21.04
N PRO A 621 -41.99 -49.31 -21.21
CA PRO A 621 -43.26 -48.73 -21.64
C PRO A 621 -43.74 -49.31 -22.98
N ARG A 622 -45.04 -49.64 -23.10
CA ARG A 622 -45.65 -50.23 -24.31
C ARG A 622 -45.28 -49.52 -25.62
N ASN A 623 -45.24 -48.19 -25.60
CA ASN A 623 -44.89 -47.38 -26.76
C ASN A 623 -43.41 -47.55 -27.19
N GLU A 624 -42.50 -47.82 -26.26
CA GLU A 624 -41.10 -48.09 -26.56
C GLU A 624 -40.89 -49.52 -27.02
N LEU A 625 -41.54 -50.50 -26.38
CA LEU A 625 -41.49 -51.92 -26.76
C LEU A 625 -41.85 -52.10 -28.24
N LYS A 626 -42.92 -51.42 -28.69
CA LYS A 626 -43.35 -51.43 -30.10
C LYS A 626 -42.32 -50.82 -31.05
N LYS A 627 -41.56 -49.80 -30.61
CA LYS A 627 -40.49 -49.19 -31.43
C LYS A 627 -39.30 -50.14 -31.54
N ILE A 628 -38.91 -50.79 -30.44
CA ILE A 628 -37.80 -51.74 -30.38
C ILE A 628 -38.09 -52.98 -31.25
N LEU A 629 -39.29 -53.56 -31.15
CA LEU A 629 -39.66 -54.75 -31.93
C LEU A 629 -39.69 -54.50 -33.44
N LYS A 630 -40.00 -53.27 -33.88
CA LYS A 630 -39.95 -52.88 -35.31
C LYS A 630 -38.55 -52.95 -35.91
N CYS A 631 -37.50 -52.97 -35.08
CA CYS A 631 -36.12 -53.13 -35.52
C CYS A 631 -35.79 -54.57 -35.93
N ARG A 632 -36.70 -55.53 -35.71
CA ARG A 632 -36.50 -56.90 -36.19
C ARG A 632 -37.02 -57.05 -37.62
N GLU A 633 -36.30 -57.78 -38.45
CA GLU A 633 -36.73 -58.08 -39.82
C GLU A 633 -38.02 -58.92 -39.84
N ASP A 634 -38.20 -59.82 -38.87
CA ASP A 634 -39.36 -60.72 -38.70
C ASP A 634 -40.56 -60.08 -37.99
N TYR A 635 -40.53 -58.76 -37.71
CA TYR A 635 -41.55 -58.05 -36.92
C TYR A 635 -42.99 -58.31 -37.37
N HIS A 636 -43.24 -58.35 -38.68
CA HIS A 636 -44.59 -58.57 -39.22
C HIS A 636 -45.18 -59.93 -38.85
N GLU A 637 -44.34 -60.94 -38.63
CA GLU A 637 -44.76 -62.30 -38.28
C GLU A 637 -45.02 -62.46 -36.78
N ILE A 638 -44.30 -61.71 -35.94
CA ILE A 638 -44.38 -61.80 -34.47
C ILE A 638 -45.37 -60.79 -33.87
N LYS A 639 -45.75 -59.75 -34.61
CA LYS A 639 -46.58 -58.64 -34.11
C LYS A 639 -47.93 -59.11 -33.55
N GLN A 640 -48.60 -60.07 -34.19
CA GLN A 640 -49.88 -60.59 -33.69
C GLN A 640 -49.70 -61.36 -32.38
N SER A 641 -48.72 -62.25 -32.32
CA SER A 641 -48.46 -63.09 -31.13
C SER A 641 -48.02 -62.30 -29.90
N VAL A 642 -47.26 -61.21 -30.08
CA VAL A 642 -46.85 -60.33 -28.98
C VAL A 642 -48.00 -59.42 -28.51
N LEU A 643 -48.88 -58.97 -29.41
CA LEU A 643 -50.08 -58.19 -29.06
C LEU A 643 -51.12 -59.04 -28.32
N GLU A 644 -51.26 -60.32 -28.67
CA GLU A 644 -52.12 -61.26 -27.97
C GLU A 644 -51.59 -61.55 -26.56
N ALA A 645 -50.27 -61.73 -26.39
CA ALA A 645 -49.66 -61.96 -25.08
C ALA A 645 -49.77 -60.74 -24.13
N ASP A 646 -49.69 -59.51 -24.64
CA ASP A 646 -49.87 -58.25 -23.86
C ASP A 646 -51.32 -58.03 -23.40
N ALA A 647 -52.31 -58.67 -24.03
CA ALA A 647 -53.71 -58.57 -23.62
C ALA A 647 -54.05 -59.46 -22.40
N TYR A 648 -53.18 -60.44 -22.09
CA TYR A 648 -53.34 -61.40 -20.98
C TYR A 648 -52.42 -61.13 -19.79
N SER A 649 -51.57 -60.09 -19.87
CA SER A 649 -50.67 -59.60 -18.81
C SER A 649 -51.07 -58.21 -18.35
#